data_AF-A0A919XRX5-F1
#
_entry.id   AF-A0A919XRX5-F1
#
_cell.length_a   1.000
_cell.length_b   1.000
_cell.length_c   1.000
_cell.angle_alpha   90.00
_cell.angle_beta   90.00
_cell.angle_gamma   90.00
#
_symmetry.space_group_name_H-M   'P 1'
#
loop_
_entity.id
_entity.type
_entity.pdbx_description
1 polymer ?
#
loop_
_entity_poly.entity_id
_entity_poly.type
_entity_poly.pdbx_seq_one_letter_code
_entity_poly.pdbx_strand_id
1 'polypeptide(L)'
;MTTTLRPPAVPLVAIDPYFSVWSMADRLTDDFTRHWTGKRNAMTGLIRIDGVAWRFAGRIEPNPEQYYTEPEAMRQTGVQVTPLSSIYRFEAGGVALEAVFTSPLLPDSLELLSRPASYVSFRVRSIDGKPHAVQIYFDVTGEWCVNTSDQKVVLEQEQSAGLTVLKASHAKQQVLNASGDDHRIDWGTLMLAVQQKSDTQTWIGSAQIRKAFVRSGELKPAEWEPRLELSEAHEVRTAQPVLGTLWDCGEIHEEEEKSHLIVLAYDDIYAIEYFGKKLEAYWKKTGQSALEMVAAAYREYAEIIIRCEAFDQRLQADAVAAGGEKYGDILSMSYRQAIASHKLVLDSEGQLLFMSKECFSNGCIATVDVSYPSIPMFLLYQPELVRGMMRPILKYAASDAWPFEFAPHDVGQYPLANGQVYGENAREAQMPVEECGNMLVMAAAVSLADGRLEFAAEHRQLLSQWADYLLEFGLDPENQLCTDDFAGHLARNANLSAKAIMGVASYSILCKLLGESAEADRYLQAAKEMAAQWAQLAVNEGEGSQPSPPTKLSFGSEDTWSLKYNLIWDLIFNTQVFDKALIQREIKWYLEQQNRYGVPLDNRKSYTKGDWLVWAASLAEEQKDFEAIIAPLWDFMNETGDRVPFSDWYDTITGRQIGFQHRSVVGGMFIKLLKDKGLAR
;
A
#
# COMPACT_ATOMS: atom_id res chain seq x y z
N MET A 1 16.87 -25.15 -5.06
CA MET A 1 17.49 -23.83 -4.81
C MET A 1 16.33 -22.91 -4.47
N THR A 2 16.21 -22.46 -3.23
CA THR A 2 15.22 -21.42 -2.87
C THR A 2 15.72 -20.12 -3.47
N THR A 3 15.03 -19.63 -4.50
CA THR A 3 15.34 -18.36 -5.14
C THR A 3 14.93 -17.23 -4.20
N THR A 4 15.89 -16.41 -3.75
CA THR A 4 15.60 -15.20 -2.99
C THR A 4 14.90 -14.19 -3.89
N LEU A 5 13.74 -13.66 -3.47
CA LEU A 5 13.02 -12.64 -4.22
C LEU A 5 13.90 -11.40 -4.44
N ARG A 6 13.98 -10.94 -5.70
CA ARG A 6 14.41 -9.59 -6.06
C ARG A 6 13.17 -8.69 -6.14
N PRO A 7 12.88 -7.84 -5.14
CA PRO A 7 11.66 -7.02 -5.15
C PRO A 7 11.70 -5.98 -6.29
N PRO A 8 10.56 -5.60 -6.90
CA PRO A 8 10.51 -4.56 -7.93
C PRO A 8 10.89 -3.17 -7.40
N ALA A 9 10.47 -2.86 -6.16
CA ALA A 9 10.99 -1.78 -5.35
C ALA A 9 10.89 -2.17 -3.88
N VAL A 10 11.79 -1.66 -3.04
CA VAL A 10 11.84 -2.00 -1.60
C VAL A 10 11.28 -0.84 -0.78
N PRO A 11 10.25 -1.04 0.07
CA PRO A 11 9.73 0.01 0.92
C PRO A 11 10.70 0.34 2.05
N LEU A 12 11.13 1.59 2.16
CA LEU A 12 12.06 2.05 3.22
C LEU A 12 11.29 2.80 4.30
N VAL A 13 10.46 3.75 3.90
CA VAL A 13 9.47 4.39 4.76
C VAL A 13 8.14 4.24 4.06
N ALA A 14 7.15 3.61 4.67
CA ALA A 14 5.83 3.49 4.07
C ALA A 14 4.80 3.59 5.18
N ILE A 15 4.21 4.76 5.35
CA ILE A 15 3.21 5.04 6.39
C ILE A 15 1.86 5.42 5.78
N ASP A 16 1.85 6.38 4.85
CA ASP A 16 0.66 6.91 4.19
C ASP A 16 1.04 7.46 2.79
N PRO A 17 0.07 7.94 1.97
CA PRO A 17 0.34 8.39 0.60
C PRO A 17 1.35 9.52 0.45
N TYR A 18 1.72 10.23 1.53
CA TYR A 18 2.71 11.31 1.48
C TYR A 18 4.04 10.92 2.14
N PHE A 19 3.99 10.19 3.26
CA PHE A 19 5.19 9.70 3.94
C PHE A 19 5.55 8.27 3.47
N SER A 20 5.97 8.19 2.21
CA SER A 20 6.23 6.93 1.50
C SER A 20 7.42 7.02 0.54
N VAL A 21 8.55 6.40 0.90
CA VAL A 21 9.85 6.42 0.23
C VAL A 21 10.39 5.00 0.01
N TRP A 22 10.88 4.76 -1.20
CA TRP A 22 11.22 3.44 -1.73
C TRP A 22 12.62 3.42 -2.35
N SER A 23 13.27 2.26 -2.32
CA SER A 23 14.41 1.95 -3.18
C SER A 23 13.90 1.36 -4.49
N MET A 24 13.98 2.13 -5.56
CA MET A 24 13.62 1.72 -6.93
C MET A 24 14.85 1.17 -7.68
N ALA A 25 15.68 0.36 -7.00
CA ALA A 25 16.92 -0.19 -7.54
C ALA A 25 17.21 -1.58 -6.94
N ASP A 26 18.06 -2.38 -7.60
CA ASP A 26 18.43 -3.72 -7.10
C ASP A 26 19.35 -3.62 -5.88
N ARG A 27 20.27 -2.65 -5.90
CA ARG A 27 21.11 -2.30 -4.77
C ARG A 27 20.73 -0.92 -4.26
N LEU A 28 20.72 -0.75 -2.94
CA LEU A 28 20.33 0.52 -2.29
C LEU A 28 21.22 1.71 -2.71
N THR A 29 22.40 1.44 -3.26
CA THR A 29 23.40 2.41 -3.72
C THR A 29 23.32 2.78 -5.20
N ASP A 30 22.47 2.10 -5.99
CA ASP A 30 22.50 2.24 -7.45
C ASP A 30 21.78 3.51 -7.94
N ASP A 31 20.79 4.00 -7.19
CA ASP A 31 20.04 5.24 -7.49
C ASP A 31 19.65 6.00 -6.20
N PHE A 32 19.12 7.20 -6.35
CA PHE A 32 18.43 7.90 -5.27
C PHE A 32 17.15 7.15 -4.87
N THR A 33 16.81 7.22 -3.57
CA THR A 33 15.48 6.82 -3.12
C THR A 33 14.42 7.80 -3.62
N ARG A 34 13.21 7.29 -3.78
CA ARG A 34 12.11 8.00 -4.45
C ARG A 34 10.84 7.88 -3.64
N HIS A 35 10.02 8.92 -3.70
CA HIS A 35 8.61 8.80 -3.34
C HIS A 35 7.95 7.74 -4.22
N TRP A 36 6.84 7.13 -3.78
CA TRP A 36 6.16 6.11 -4.59
C TRP A 36 5.77 6.59 -5.99
N THR A 37 5.65 7.91 -6.24
CA THR A 37 5.39 8.49 -7.56
C THR A 37 6.60 8.52 -8.50
N GLY A 38 7.78 8.07 -8.05
CA GLY A 38 9.03 8.10 -8.80
C GLY A 38 9.81 9.42 -8.70
N LYS A 39 9.22 10.47 -8.10
CA LYS A 39 9.93 11.72 -7.77
C LYS A 39 10.94 11.47 -6.65
N ARG A 40 12.03 12.23 -6.67
CA ARG A 40 13.14 12.03 -5.73
C ARG A 40 12.74 12.48 -4.32
N ASN A 41 12.86 11.54 -3.37
CA ASN A 41 12.88 11.78 -1.93
C ASN A 41 14.14 11.08 -1.43
N ALA A 42 15.28 11.73 -1.60
CA ALA A 42 16.57 11.09 -1.40
C ALA A 42 16.90 10.90 0.09
N MET A 43 17.52 9.76 0.38
CA MET A 43 18.32 9.52 1.58
C MET A 43 19.72 9.04 1.15
N THR A 44 20.73 9.30 1.97
CA THR A 44 22.11 8.86 1.70
C THR A 44 22.73 8.27 2.96
N GLY A 45 23.46 7.17 2.80
CA GLY A 45 24.13 6.45 3.88
C GLY A 45 25.57 6.13 3.52
N LEU A 46 26.49 6.54 4.40
CA LEU A 46 27.94 6.34 4.26
C LEU A 46 28.51 5.69 5.52
N ILE A 47 29.47 4.80 5.35
CA ILE A 47 30.26 4.24 6.44
C ILE A 47 31.74 4.53 6.18
N ARG A 48 32.49 4.91 7.22
CA ARG A 48 33.94 5.07 7.17
C ARG A 48 34.58 4.01 8.04
N ILE A 49 35.42 3.18 7.45
CA ILE A 49 36.11 2.05 8.09
C ILE A 49 37.60 2.29 7.95
N ASP A 50 38.30 2.43 9.08
CA ASP A 50 39.75 2.67 9.13
C ASP A 50 40.22 3.84 8.24
N GLY A 51 39.40 4.90 8.19
CA GLY A 51 39.67 6.08 7.37
C GLY A 51 39.27 5.98 5.90
N VAL A 52 38.66 4.88 5.46
CA VAL A 52 38.16 4.71 4.08
C VAL A 52 36.64 4.80 4.07
N ALA A 53 36.09 5.69 3.24
CA ALA A 53 34.64 5.88 3.10
C ALA A 53 34.04 4.94 2.05
N TRP A 54 32.88 4.37 2.39
CA TRP A 54 32.07 3.50 1.55
C TRP A 54 30.62 3.99 1.56
N ARG A 55 29.88 3.80 0.47
CA ARG A 55 28.43 4.04 0.45
C ARG A 55 27.64 2.76 0.70
N PHE A 56 26.54 2.87 1.43
CA PHE A 56 25.57 1.78 1.59
C PHE A 56 24.15 2.19 1.17
N ALA A 57 23.86 3.49 1.02
CA ALA A 57 22.57 3.95 0.52
C ALA A 57 22.65 5.23 -0.31
N GLY A 58 21.88 5.29 -1.38
CA GLY A 58 21.74 6.47 -2.23
C GLY A 58 23.03 6.86 -2.98
N ARG A 59 23.05 8.10 -3.47
CA ARG A 59 24.18 8.72 -4.15
C ARG A 59 24.67 9.94 -3.38
N ILE A 60 25.98 10.16 -3.38
CA ILE A 60 26.58 11.29 -2.65
C ILE A 60 26.32 12.58 -3.38
N GLU A 61 26.56 12.63 -4.69
CA GLU A 61 26.33 13.83 -5.49
C GLU A 61 24.83 14.15 -5.56
N PRO A 62 24.36 15.20 -4.87
CA PRO A 62 22.94 15.54 -4.83
C PRO A 62 22.42 16.07 -6.17
N ASN A 63 23.27 16.56 -7.08
CA ASN A 63 22.85 17.01 -8.40
C ASN A 63 23.05 15.90 -9.45
N PRO A 64 21.98 15.31 -10.01
CA PRO A 64 22.09 14.24 -10.99
C PRO A 64 22.74 14.70 -12.31
N GLU A 65 22.82 16.00 -12.56
CA GLU A 65 23.47 16.58 -13.74
C GLU A 65 24.99 16.77 -13.55
N GLN A 66 25.51 16.60 -12.33
CA GLN A 66 26.94 16.74 -12.05
C GLN A 66 27.63 15.39 -12.00
N TYR A 67 28.85 15.34 -12.55
CA TYR A 67 29.72 14.18 -12.42
C TYR A 67 30.51 14.27 -11.12
N TYR A 68 30.46 13.20 -10.33
CA TYR A 68 31.30 12.98 -9.16
C TYR A 68 31.74 11.52 -9.14
N THR A 69 32.99 11.28 -8.78
CA THR A 69 33.48 9.91 -8.56
C THR A 69 33.04 9.46 -7.17
N GLU A 70 31.91 8.77 -7.14
CA GLU A 70 31.34 8.19 -5.93
C GLU A 70 32.35 7.23 -5.24
N PRO A 71 32.50 7.27 -3.90
CA PRO A 71 33.23 6.27 -3.13
C PRO A 71 32.72 4.87 -3.42
N GLU A 72 33.53 3.86 -3.15
CA GLU A 72 33.15 2.46 -3.39
C GLU A 72 31.88 2.09 -2.61
N ALA A 73 30.99 1.32 -3.24
CA ALA A 73 29.82 0.80 -2.55
C ALA A 73 30.23 -0.39 -1.69
N MET A 74 29.70 -0.47 -0.46
CA MET A 74 29.74 -1.73 0.27
C MET A 74 29.08 -2.82 -0.57
N ARG A 75 29.59 -4.04 -0.49
CA ARG A 75 28.96 -5.17 -1.15
C ARG A 75 27.64 -5.49 -0.45
N GLN A 76 26.51 -5.21 -1.10
CA GLN A 76 25.21 -5.67 -0.64
C GLN A 76 25.15 -7.20 -0.75
N THR A 77 25.16 -7.89 0.39
CA THR A 77 25.13 -9.36 0.48
C THR A 77 23.71 -9.92 0.54
N GLY A 78 22.73 -9.09 0.88
CA GLY A 78 21.33 -9.49 0.84
C GLY A 78 20.37 -8.33 1.07
N VAL A 79 19.13 -8.54 0.63
CA VAL A 79 17.97 -7.73 0.99
C VAL A 79 16.83 -8.69 1.34
N GLN A 80 16.11 -8.40 2.41
CA GLN A 80 14.92 -9.14 2.82
C GLN A 80 13.80 -8.14 3.10
N VAL A 81 12.61 -8.41 2.54
CA VAL A 81 11.41 -7.63 2.84
C VAL A 81 10.47 -8.52 3.65
N THR A 82 10.17 -8.09 4.86
CA THR A 82 9.11 -8.64 5.70
C THR A 82 7.91 -7.68 5.65
N PRO A 83 6.74 -8.09 6.18
CA PRO A 83 5.55 -7.24 6.18
C PRO A 83 5.83 -5.84 6.75
N LEU A 84 6.56 -5.73 7.85
CA LEU A 84 6.82 -4.45 8.54
C LEU A 84 8.23 -3.87 8.35
N SER A 85 9.19 -4.66 7.83
CA SER A 85 10.59 -4.25 7.74
C SER A 85 11.26 -4.55 6.40
N SER A 86 12.26 -3.74 6.04
CA SER A 86 13.21 -4.01 4.96
C SER A 86 14.60 -4.06 5.54
N ILE A 87 15.30 -5.18 5.35
CA ILE A 87 16.58 -5.48 5.98
C ILE A 87 17.64 -5.61 4.88
N TYR A 88 18.59 -4.68 4.86
CA TYR A 88 19.74 -4.74 3.96
C TYR A 88 20.99 -5.17 4.72
N ARG A 89 21.80 -6.01 4.08
CA ARG A 89 23.07 -6.50 4.63
C ARG A 89 24.20 -6.15 3.69
N PHE A 90 25.28 -5.62 4.27
CA PHE A 90 26.43 -5.11 3.54
C PHE A 90 27.74 -5.57 4.17
N GLU A 91 28.78 -5.70 3.35
CA GLU A 91 30.14 -5.99 3.80
C GLU A 91 31.15 -5.11 3.06
N ALA A 92 32.13 -4.56 3.79
CA ALA A 92 33.30 -3.87 3.23
C ALA A 92 34.41 -3.79 4.28
N GLY A 93 35.67 -3.81 3.84
CA GLY A 93 36.81 -3.48 4.72
C GLY A 93 36.93 -4.31 6.02
N GLY A 94 36.44 -5.55 6.06
CA GLY A 94 36.45 -6.37 7.29
C GLY A 94 35.27 -6.14 8.23
N VAL A 95 34.28 -5.33 7.84
CA VAL A 95 33.11 -4.96 8.62
C VAL A 95 31.82 -5.37 7.92
N ALA A 96 30.84 -5.86 8.69
CA ALA A 96 29.46 -6.05 8.24
C ALA A 96 28.55 -4.96 8.81
N LEU A 97 27.63 -4.47 7.98
CA LEU A 97 26.58 -3.52 8.33
C LEU A 97 25.22 -4.12 7.98
N GLU A 98 24.30 -4.14 8.95
CA GLU A 98 22.88 -4.36 8.72
C GLU A 98 22.15 -3.02 8.87
N ALA A 99 21.39 -2.62 7.84
CA ALA A 99 20.51 -1.46 7.85
C ALA A 99 19.06 -1.92 7.77
N VAL A 100 18.30 -1.67 8.84
CA VAL A 100 16.90 -2.11 8.97
C VAL A 100 15.98 -0.91 8.96
N PHE A 101 15.03 -0.92 8.04
CA PHE A 101 13.99 0.09 7.89
C PHE A 101 12.66 -0.50 8.33
N THR A 102 12.06 0.01 9.40
CA THR A 102 10.81 -0.53 9.96
C THR A 102 9.74 0.55 10.02
N SER A 103 8.59 0.29 9.38
CA SER A 103 7.37 1.11 9.50
C SER A 103 6.34 0.29 10.29
N PRO A 104 6.10 0.61 11.58
CA PRO A 104 5.39 -0.26 12.52
C PRO A 104 3.86 -0.19 12.36
N LEU A 105 3.36 -0.51 11.17
CA LEU A 105 1.94 -0.55 10.80
C LEU A 105 1.22 -1.77 11.39
N LEU A 106 1.23 -1.85 12.72
CA LEU A 106 0.64 -2.93 13.49
C LEU A 106 -0.90 -2.77 13.57
N PRO A 107 -1.68 -3.74 13.08
CA PRO A 107 -3.13 -3.55 12.89
C PRO A 107 -3.92 -3.68 14.20
N ASP A 108 -3.32 -4.25 15.24
CA ASP A 108 -3.88 -4.36 16.59
C ASP A 108 -3.77 -3.05 17.41
N SER A 109 -3.08 -2.02 16.89
CA SER A 109 -3.00 -0.69 17.50
C SER A 109 -3.17 0.41 16.46
N LEU A 110 -4.34 1.04 16.45
CA LEU A 110 -4.63 2.16 15.56
C LEU A 110 -3.74 3.39 15.85
N GLU A 111 -3.30 3.56 17.10
CA GLU A 111 -2.31 4.58 17.46
C GLU A 111 -1.00 4.34 16.74
N LEU A 112 -0.43 3.12 16.80
CA LEU A 112 0.82 2.81 16.11
C LEU A 112 0.67 2.81 14.59
N LEU A 113 -0.44 2.28 14.08
CA LEU A 113 -0.74 2.24 12.64
C LEU A 113 -0.84 3.64 12.03
N SER A 114 -1.37 4.62 12.77
CA SER A 114 -1.48 6.02 12.30
C SER A 114 -0.30 6.90 12.69
N ARG A 115 0.59 6.43 13.57
CA ARG A 115 1.73 7.22 14.03
C ARG A 115 2.73 7.40 12.89
N PRO A 116 3.03 8.63 12.47
CA PRO A 116 3.92 8.90 11.35
C PRO A 116 5.37 8.89 11.80
N ALA A 117 5.83 7.76 12.34
CA ALA A 117 7.20 7.51 12.77
C ALA A 117 7.68 6.17 12.23
N SER A 118 8.77 6.21 11.45
CA SER A 118 9.47 5.06 10.90
C SER A 118 10.88 4.99 11.49
N TYR A 119 11.38 3.78 11.69
CA TYR A 119 12.68 3.53 12.30
C TYR A 119 13.72 3.20 11.23
N VAL A 120 14.92 3.77 11.38
CA VAL A 120 16.12 3.34 10.67
C VAL A 120 17.12 2.93 11.73
N SER A 121 17.48 1.64 11.74
CA SER A 121 18.46 1.11 12.69
C SER A 121 19.64 0.50 11.98
N PHE A 122 20.82 0.72 12.56
CA PHE A 122 22.08 0.17 12.08
C PHE A 122 22.62 -0.82 13.10
N ARG A 123 23.16 -1.95 12.63
CA ARG A 123 23.97 -2.87 13.42
C ARG A 123 25.28 -3.10 12.71
N VAL A 124 26.39 -3.00 13.44
CA VAL A 124 27.73 -3.08 12.87
C VAL A 124 28.62 -3.96 13.72
N ARG A 125 29.43 -4.81 13.07
CA ARG A 125 30.38 -5.72 13.71
C ARG A 125 31.58 -6.02 12.81
N SER A 126 32.71 -6.38 13.43
CA SER A 126 33.85 -6.93 12.68
C SER A 126 33.55 -8.35 12.20
N ILE A 127 34.05 -8.71 11.02
CA ILE A 127 33.89 -10.04 10.41
C ILE A 127 35.21 -10.69 10.01
N ASP A 128 36.35 -10.04 10.24
CA ASP A 128 37.68 -10.56 9.90
C ASP A 128 38.57 -10.83 11.13
N GLY A 129 38.02 -10.66 12.34
CA GLY A 129 38.72 -10.86 13.61
C GLY A 129 39.61 -9.70 14.06
N LYS A 130 39.62 -8.57 13.33
CA LYS A 130 40.42 -7.39 13.68
C LYS A 130 39.55 -6.26 14.25
N PRO A 131 40.12 -5.41 15.12
CA PRO A 131 39.49 -4.16 15.48
C PRO A 131 39.41 -3.21 14.28
N HIS A 132 38.29 -2.52 14.14
CA HIS A 132 38.08 -1.50 13.10
C HIS A 132 37.52 -0.20 13.70
N ALA A 133 38.06 0.94 13.30
CA ALA A 133 37.51 2.24 13.64
C ALA A 133 36.36 2.58 12.67
N VAL A 134 35.15 2.77 13.18
CA VAL A 134 33.95 2.92 12.35
C VAL A 134 33.17 4.18 12.66
N GLN A 135 32.73 4.87 11.60
CA GLN A 135 31.78 5.97 11.67
C GLN A 135 30.67 5.78 10.64
N ILE A 136 29.43 6.08 10.99
CA ILE A 136 28.26 5.98 10.09
C ILE A 136 27.61 7.35 9.95
N TYR A 137 27.46 7.81 8.70
CA TYR A 137 26.71 9.01 8.35
C TYR A 137 25.41 8.63 7.63
N PHE A 138 24.32 9.31 7.97
CA PHE A 138 23.02 9.14 7.32
C PHE A 138 22.28 10.48 7.21
N ASP A 139 21.64 10.75 6.07
CA ASP A 139 20.81 11.94 5.89
C ASP A 139 19.57 11.70 5.02
N VAL A 140 18.59 12.60 5.16
CA VAL A 140 17.43 12.76 4.27
C VAL A 140 17.35 14.19 3.72
N THR A 141 16.87 14.35 2.50
CA THR A 141 16.79 15.65 1.82
C THR A 141 15.52 16.43 2.16
N GLY A 142 15.55 17.76 2.00
CA GLY A 142 14.36 18.62 2.09
C GLY A 142 13.33 18.39 0.97
N GLU A 143 13.61 17.49 0.02
CA GLU A 143 12.67 17.09 -1.03
C GLU A 143 11.43 16.40 -0.48
N TRP A 144 11.55 15.79 0.69
CA TRP A 144 10.46 15.11 1.38
C TRP A 144 9.35 16.06 1.86
N CYS A 145 9.62 17.37 1.85
CA CYS A 145 8.70 18.41 2.35
C CYS A 145 8.12 19.26 1.23
N VAL A 146 8.36 18.92 -0.03
CA VAL A 146 7.93 19.73 -1.18
C VAL A 146 7.31 18.86 -2.26
N ASN A 147 6.38 19.45 -3.00
CA ASN A 147 5.91 18.89 -4.25
C ASN A 147 7.06 18.95 -5.26
N THR A 148 7.56 20.14 -5.61
CA THR A 148 8.59 20.32 -6.64
C THR A 148 9.86 20.94 -6.06
N SER A 149 11.02 20.59 -6.63
CA SER A 149 12.32 20.99 -6.07
C SER A 149 12.63 22.49 -6.17
N ASP A 150 11.86 23.26 -6.94
CA ASP A 150 11.95 24.73 -6.99
C ASP A 150 11.25 25.40 -5.79
N GLN A 151 10.48 24.65 -5.00
CA GLN A 151 9.93 25.13 -3.74
C GLN A 151 11.03 25.28 -2.68
N LYS A 152 10.71 26.07 -1.65
CA LYS A 152 11.66 26.42 -0.59
C LYS A 152 11.28 25.75 0.72
N VAL A 153 12.29 25.32 1.48
CA VAL A 153 12.13 24.78 2.83
C VAL A 153 12.76 25.68 3.87
N VAL A 154 12.22 25.65 5.08
CA VAL A 154 12.80 26.21 6.29
C VAL A 154 13.37 25.06 7.11
N LEU A 155 14.55 25.28 7.68
CA LEU A 155 15.26 24.28 8.48
C LEU A 155 15.36 24.74 9.93
N GLU A 156 15.14 23.83 10.86
CA GLU A 156 15.19 24.12 12.30
C GLU A 156 15.78 22.95 13.07
N GLN A 157 16.31 23.22 14.27
CA GLN A 157 16.76 22.20 15.20
C GLN A 157 16.14 22.45 16.56
N GLU A 158 15.76 21.37 17.24
CA GLU A 158 15.19 21.42 18.58
C GLU A 158 15.74 20.30 19.45
N GLN A 159 15.79 20.55 20.77
CA GLN A 159 16.16 19.55 21.75
C GLN A 159 14.94 19.23 22.61
N SER A 160 14.57 17.96 22.68
CA SER A 160 13.39 17.54 23.45
C SER A 160 13.57 16.11 23.97
N ALA A 161 13.23 15.89 25.24
CA ALA A 161 13.26 14.56 25.89
C ALA A 161 14.58 13.77 25.71
N GLY A 162 15.74 14.45 25.71
CA GLY A 162 17.05 13.83 25.49
C GLY A 162 17.35 13.46 24.04
N LEU A 163 16.58 14.00 23.10
CA LEU A 163 16.76 13.86 21.65
C LEU A 163 17.20 15.19 21.04
N THR A 164 17.97 15.11 19.97
CA THR A 164 18.12 16.21 19.00
C THR A 164 17.20 15.91 17.83
N VAL A 165 16.29 16.82 17.53
CA VAL A 165 15.31 16.72 16.44
C VAL A 165 15.65 17.77 15.40
N LEU A 166 16.02 17.32 14.21
CA LEU A 166 16.24 18.16 13.03
C LEU A 166 14.94 18.23 12.25
N LYS A 167 14.56 19.42 11.80
CA LYS A 167 13.27 19.67 11.16
C LYS A 167 13.46 20.34 9.80
N ALA A 168 12.64 19.93 8.83
CA ALA A 168 12.49 20.62 7.56
C ALA A 168 11.00 20.76 7.24
N SER A 169 10.59 21.94 6.80
CA SER A 169 9.19 22.24 6.48
C SER A 169 9.14 23.09 5.21
N HIS A 170 8.11 22.93 4.37
CA HIS A 170 7.90 23.88 3.28
C HIS A 170 7.75 25.30 3.85
N ALA A 171 8.39 26.28 3.22
CA ALA A 171 8.40 27.67 3.68
C ALA A 171 7.01 28.33 3.63
N LYS A 172 6.09 27.81 2.82
CA LYS A 172 4.70 28.29 2.71
C LYS A 172 3.74 27.20 3.17
N GLN A 173 3.30 27.27 4.42
CA GLN A 173 2.39 26.29 5.02
C GLN A 173 0.93 26.51 4.58
N GLN A 174 0.62 26.16 3.34
CA GLN A 174 -0.76 26.17 2.80
C GLN A 174 -1.39 24.78 2.93
N VAL A 175 -1.82 24.45 4.14
CA VAL A 175 -2.32 23.09 4.46
C VAL A 175 -3.57 22.73 3.65
N LEU A 176 -3.52 21.59 2.97
CA LEU A 176 -4.59 21.04 2.12
C LEU A 176 -4.97 21.97 0.95
N ASN A 177 -3.97 22.59 0.33
CA ASN A 177 -4.14 23.55 -0.78
C ASN A 177 -4.33 22.91 -2.16
N ALA A 178 -3.92 21.66 -2.32
CA ALA A 178 -3.94 20.95 -3.59
C ALA A 178 -4.36 19.49 -3.39
N SER A 179 -4.94 18.92 -4.44
CA SER A 179 -5.26 17.50 -4.57
C SER A 179 -4.78 17.00 -5.92
N GLY A 180 -4.72 15.68 -6.07
CA GLY A 180 -4.38 15.07 -7.34
C GLY A 180 -3.48 13.85 -7.24
N ASP A 181 -3.35 13.18 -8.38
CA ASP A 181 -2.34 12.17 -8.57
C ASP A 181 -0.96 12.78 -8.91
N ASP A 182 0.11 12.00 -8.72
CA ASP A 182 1.51 12.48 -8.77
C ASP A 182 1.69 13.84 -8.06
N HIS A 183 1.20 13.93 -6.82
CA HIS A 183 1.33 15.07 -5.93
C HIS A 183 1.96 14.62 -4.62
N ARG A 184 3.07 15.25 -4.20
CA ARG A 184 3.68 15.05 -2.88
C ARG A 184 3.20 16.16 -1.94
N ILE A 185 3.31 15.91 -0.64
CA ILE A 185 2.98 16.91 0.37
C ILE A 185 3.94 18.11 0.29
N ASP A 186 3.39 19.32 0.37
CA ASP A 186 4.15 20.58 0.45
C ASP A 186 3.72 21.45 1.65
N TRP A 187 3.27 20.77 2.72
CA TRP A 187 3.01 21.36 4.03
C TRP A 187 3.43 20.39 5.13
N GLY A 188 3.37 20.84 6.37
CA GLY A 188 3.83 20.07 7.51
C GLY A 188 5.35 20.09 7.66
N THR A 189 5.85 19.17 8.48
CA THR A 189 7.22 19.15 8.99
C THR A 189 7.76 17.72 9.01
N LEU A 190 8.85 17.50 8.27
CA LEU A 190 9.71 16.32 8.40
C LEU A 190 10.60 16.48 9.63
N MET A 191 10.81 15.38 10.35
CA MET A 191 11.69 15.30 11.51
C MET A 191 12.66 14.12 11.36
N LEU A 192 13.94 14.37 11.59
CA LEU A 192 14.95 13.34 11.87
C LEU A 192 15.38 13.51 13.32
N ALA A 193 15.17 12.48 14.13
CA ALA A 193 15.50 12.51 15.54
C ALA A 193 16.55 11.46 15.90
N VAL A 194 17.51 11.86 16.73
CA VAL A 194 18.58 11.01 17.28
C VAL A 194 18.75 11.27 18.78
N GLN A 195 19.19 10.26 19.51
CA GLN A 195 19.47 10.40 20.94
C GLN A 195 20.69 11.30 21.17
N GLN A 196 20.63 12.17 22.17
CA GLN A 196 21.77 12.99 22.57
C GLN A 196 22.82 12.12 23.26
N LYS A 197 23.94 11.90 22.57
CA LYS A 197 25.10 11.18 23.08
C LYS A 197 26.38 11.85 22.60
N SER A 198 27.49 11.62 23.31
CA SER A 198 28.80 12.16 22.94
C SER A 198 29.36 11.60 21.63
N ASP A 199 28.88 10.42 21.23
CA ASP A 199 29.27 9.72 20.00
C ASP A 199 28.38 10.08 18.80
N THR A 200 27.43 11.00 18.97
CA THR A 200 26.44 11.35 17.95
C THR A 200 26.50 12.84 17.64
N GLN A 201 26.66 13.17 16.37
CA GLN A 201 26.63 14.54 15.84
C GLN A 201 25.46 14.69 14.87
N THR A 202 24.98 15.93 14.70
CA THR A 202 23.91 16.28 13.76
C THR A 202 24.35 17.35 12.79
N TRP A 203 23.71 17.38 11.63
CA TRP A 203 23.95 18.36 10.58
C TRP A 203 22.64 18.84 9.97
N ILE A 204 22.52 20.16 9.84
CA ILE A 204 21.51 20.82 9.03
C ILE A 204 22.23 21.76 8.08
N GLY A 205 22.06 21.56 6.78
CA GLY A 205 22.75 22.36 5.78
C GLY A 205 22.73 21.73 4.40
N SER A 206 23.66 22.12 3.55
CA SER A 206 23.77 21.56 2.20
C SER A 206 24.27 20.12 2.21
N ALA A 207 23.77 19.31 1.26
CA ALA A 207 24.23 17.95 0.99
C ALA A 207 25.72 17.86 0.59
N GLN A 208 26.39 18.98 0.29
CA GLN A 208 27.84 18.99 0.03
C GLN A 208 28.66 18.48 1.23
N ILE A 209 28.09 18.51 2.44
CA ILE A 209 28.70 17.93 3.65
C ILE A 209 29.10 16.47 3.48
N ARG A 210 28.38 15.72 2.64
CA ARG A 210 28.67 14.30 2.34
C ARG A 210 30.08 14.15 1.78
N LYS A 211 30.50 15.07 0.90
CA LYS A 211 31.86 15.08 0.32
C LYS A 211 32.92 15.46 1.36
N ALA A 212 32.59 16.31 2.33
CA ALA A 212 33.48 16.61 3.45
C ALA A 212 33.69 15.36 4.31
N PHE A 213 32.60 14.67 4.68
CA PHE A 213 32.67 13.42 5.43
C PHE A 213 33.51 12.34 4.71
N VAL A 214 33.35 12.18 3.39
CA VAL A 214 34.19 11.24 2.60
C VAL A 214 35.68 11.56 2.74
N ARG A 215 36.05 12.85 2.74
CA ARG A 215 37.46 13.28 2.79
C ARG A 215 38.09 13.15 4.18
N SER A 216 37.38 13.59 5.22
CA SER A 216 37.98 13.73 6.56
C SER A 216 37.31 12.89 7.65
N GLY A 217 36.10 12.36 7.43
CA GLY A 217 35.26 11.77 8.48
C GLY A 217 34.58 12.82 9.37
N GLU A 218 34.69 14.11 9.03
CA GLU A 218 34.13 15.20 9.83
C GLU A 218 32.95 15.88 9.13
N LEU A 219 31.98 16.35 9.93
CA LEU A 219 30.89 17.22 9.47
C LEU A 219 31.33 18.68 9.45
N LYS A 220 32.34 18.98 8.63
CA LYS A 220 32.91 20.31 8.49
C LYS A 220 32.78 20.81 7.05
N PRO A 221 31.85 21.74 6.75
CA PRO A 221 31.71 22.29 5.40
C PRO A 221 32.97 23.07 5.01
N ALA A 222 33.23 23.17 3.71
CA ALA A 222 34.32 24.03 3.23
C ALA A 222 33.98 25.52 3.47
N GLU A 223 35.00 26.36 3.69
CA GLU A 223 34.78 27.80 3.98
C GLU A 223 34.04 28.55 2.87
N TRP A 224 34.16 28.08 1.62
CA TRP A 224 33.51 28.67 0.45
C TRP A 224 32.10 28.11 0.20
N GLU A 225 31.69 27.04 0.87
CA GLU A 225 30.36 26.46 0.71
C GLU A 225 29.31 27.38 1.38
N PRO A 226 28.20 27.70 0.70
CA PRO A 226 27.16 28.54 1.26
C PRO A 226 26.56 27.86 2.49
N ARG A 227 26.52 28.60 3.60
CA ARG A 227 25.82 28.16 4.82
C ARG A 227 24.33 28.37 4.62
N LEU A 228 23.54 27.38 5.01
CA LEU A 228 22.10 27.51 5.05
C LEU A 228 21.72 28.04 6.42
N GLU A 229 21.21 29.26 6.48
CA GLU A 229 20.75 29.87 7.72
C GLU A 229 19.47 29.17 8.21
N LEU A 230 19.45 28.80 9.49
CA LEU A 230 18.26 28.23 10.11
C LEU A 230 17.14 29.26 10.14
N SER A 231 15.89 28.79 10.09
CA SER A 231 14.69 29.63 10.06
C SER A 231 14.55 30.53 8.82
N GLU A 232 15.46 30.45 7.84
CA GLU A 232 15.34 31.08 6.52
C GLU A 232 14.88 30.08 5.44
N ALA A 233 14.30 30.60 4.35
CA ALA A 233 13.74 29.80 3.27
C ALA A 233 14.76 29.54 2.16
N HIS A 234 15.09 28.27 1.93
CA HIS A 234 16.09 27.81 0.95
C HIS A 234 15.45 26.97 -0.15
N GLU A 235 15.73 27.27 -1.42
CA GLU A 235 15.22 26.46 -2.55
C GLU A 235 15.86 25.07 -2.55
N VAL A 236 15.05 24.03 -2.62
CA VAL A 236 15.51 22.64 -2.48
C VAL A 236 16.51 22.24 -3.58
N ARG A 237 16.22 22.60 -4.83
CA ARG A 237 17.04 22.26 -6.00
C ARG A 237 18.46 22.81 -5.92
N THR A 238 18.61 24.06 -5.49
CA THR A 238 19.89 24.79 -5.52
C THR A 238 20.65 24.68 -4.21
N ALA A 239 19.97 24.80 -3.06
CA ALA A 239 20.59 24.70 -1.74
C ALA A 239 20.89 23.25 -1.34
N GLN A 240 20.11 22.29 -1.87
CA GLN A 240 20.21 20.85 -1.58
C GLN A 240 20.20 20.57 -0.06
N PRO A 241 19.19 21.07 0.66
CA PRO A 241 19.16 20.98 2.11
C PRO A 241 19.01 19.52 2.58
N VAL A 242 19.71 19.15 3.64
CA VAL A 242 19.65 17.82 4.28
C VAL A 242 19.53 17.94 5.79
N LEU A 243 18.84 16.96 6.38
CA LEU A 243 18.85 16.65 7.81
C LEU A 243 19.72 15.40 7.97
N GLY A 244 20.86 15.52 8.66
CA GLY A 244 21.85 14.44 8.74
C GLY A 244 22.36 14.16 10.14
N THR A 245 22.88 12.96 10.34
CA THR A 245 23.54 12.53 11.57
C THR A 245 24.83 11.77 11.26
N LEU A 246 25.79 11.89 12.17
CA LEU A 246 27.02 11.12 12.21
C LEU A 246 27.09 10.39 13.55
N TRP A 247 27.18 9.08 13.50
CA TRP A 247 27.44 8.23 14.65
C TRP A 247 28.89 7.71 14.60
N ASP A 248 29.68 8.10 15.58
CA ASP A 248 31.02 7.57 15.80
C ASP A 248 30.92 6.26 16.60
N CYS A 249 31.05 5.13 15.91
CA CYS A 249 30.95 3.82 16.56
C CYS A 249 32.20 3.54 17.44
N GLY A 250 33.27 4.30 17.27
CA GLY A 250 34.59 4.02 17.82
C GLY A 250 35.18 2.74 17.22
N GLU A 251 36.00 2.05 18.01
CA GLU A 251 36.56 0.75 17.65
C GLU A 251 35.50 -0.35 17.84
N ILE A 252 35.31 -1.22 16.85
CA ILE A 252 34.45 -2.41 16.92
C ILE A 252 35.28 -3.69 16.83
N HIS A 253 34.85 -4.71 17.55
CA HIS A 253 35.52 -6.01 17.63
C HIS A 253 34.61 -7.14 17.11
N GLU A 254 35.15 -8.36 16.96
CA GLU A 254 34.40 -9.52 16.46
C GLU A 254 33.28 -9.95 17.42
N GLU A 255 33.54 -9.88 18.72
CA GLU A 255 32.60 -10.32 19.77
C GLU A 255 31.55 -9.26 20.13
N GLU A 256 31.66 -8.04 19.57
CA GLU A 256 30.80 -6.91 19.90
C GLU A 256 29.99 -6.46 18.67
N GLU A 257 28.67 -6.40 18.83
CA GLU A 257 27.79 -5.72 17.89
C GLU A 257 27.35 -4.38 18.49
N LYS A 258 27.54 -3.30 17.73
CA LYS A 258 27.05 -1.97 18.12
C LYS A 258 25.83 -1.61 17.29
N SER A 259 24.89 -0.89 17.90
CA SER A 259 23.67 -0.45 17.23
C SER A 259 23.35 1.02 17.42
N HIS A 260 22.71 1.62 16.43
CA HIS A 260 22.21 3.00 16.47
C HIS A 260 20.83 3.09 15.86
N LEU A 261 20.02 4.01 16.39
CA LEU A 261 18.64 4.21 15.99
C LEU A 261 18.46 5.66 15.54
N ILE A 262 17.72 5.82 14.44
CA ILE A 262 17.18 7.07 13.95
C ILE A 262 15.67 6.92 13.84
N VAL A 263 14.92 7.93 14.27
CA VAL A 263 13.48 8.02 14.02
C VAL A 263 13.27 9.08 12.95
N LEU A 264 12.64 8.68 11.84
CA LEU A 264 12.12 9.58 10.82
C LEU A 264 10.63 9.75 11.08
N ALA A 265 10.18 11.00 11.17
CA ALA A 265 8.78 11.30 11.44
C ALA A 265 8.26 12.45 10.58
N TYR A 266 6.94 12.53 10.43
CA TYR A 266 6.29 13.61 9.69
C TYR A 266 5.05 14.12 10.42
N ASP A 267 4.91 15.43 10.57
CA ASP A 267 3.66 16.06 11.04
C ASP A 267 3.03 16.84 9.90
N ASP A 268 1.90 16.36 9.39
CA ASP A 268 1.14 16.97 8.30
C ASP A 268 0.22 18.11 8.77
N ILE A 269 0.20 18.46 10.05
CA ILE A 269 -0.70 19.46 10.66
C ILE A 269 -2.16 19.01 10.57
N TYR A 270 -2.74 19.02 9.38
CA TYR A 270 -4.02 18.40 9.03
C TYR A 270 -3.81 17.40 7.89
N ALA A 271 -4.50 16.27 8.00
CA ALA A 271 -4.33 15.10 7.16
C ALA A 271 -5.26 15.13 5.93
N ILE A 272 -6.54 15.43 6.14
CA ILE A 272 -7.61 15.34 5.14
C ILE A 272 -8.58 16.51 5.32
N GLU A 273 -9.13 17.02 4.23
CA GLU A 273 -10.36 17.82 4.27
C GLU A 273 -11.56 16.92 3.99
N TYR A 274 -12.53 16.88 4.89
CA TYR A 274 -13.71 16.02 4.80
C TYR A 274 -14.97 16.87 4.87
N PHE A 275 -15.65 17.02 3.73
CA PHE A 275 -16.82 17.88 3.55
C PHE A 275 -16.61 19.30 4.11
N GLY A 276 -15.51 19.93 3.70
CA GLY A 276 -15.10 21.29 4.08
C GLY A 276 -14.48 21.41 5.47
N LYS A 277 -14.41 20.32 6.26
CA LYS A 277 -13.75 20.32 7.56
C LYS A 277 -12.35 19.72 7.48
N LYS A 278 -11.35 20.47 7.94
CA LYS A 278 -9.98 19.97 8.09
C LYS A 278 -9.89 19.02 9.29
N LEU A 279 -9.39 17.81 9.06
CA LEU A 279 -9.26 16.74 10.05
C LEU A 279 -7.78 16.47 10.33
N GLU A 280 -7.47 16.27 11.60
CA GLU A 280 -6.16 15.80 12.04
C GLU A 280 -6.05 14.28 11.87
N ALA A 281 -4.82 13.78 11.73
CA ALA A 281 -4.55 12.34 11.75
C ALA A 281 -4.92 11.71 13.09
N TYR A 282 -5.31 10.43 13.08
CA TYR A 282 -5.79 9.71 14.27
C TYR A 282 -4.82 9.76 15.47
N TRP A 283 -3.51 9.72 15.23
CA TRP A 283 -2.51 9.77 16.29
C TRP A 283 -2.60 11.05 17.14
N LYS A 284 -3.15 12.15 16.60
CA LYS A 284 -3.37 13.42 17.32
C LYS A 284 -4.60 13.43 18.21
N LYS A 285 -5.44 12.38 18.23
CA LYS A 285 -6.73 12.35 18.94
C LYS A 285 -6.67 12.73 20.43
N THR A 286 -5.52 12.54 21.09
CA THR A 286 -5.32 12.89 22.51
C THR A 286 -4.67 14.26 22.72
N GLY A 287 -4.49 15.05 21.65
CA GLY A 287 -3.75 16.31 21.68
C GLY A 287 -2.23 16.15 21.76
N GLN A 288 -1.70 14.95 21.47
CA GLN A 288 -0.26 14.71 21.46
C GLN A 288 0.43 15.58 20.43
N SER A 289 1.50 16.29 20.82
CA SER A 289 2.34 17.05 19.90
C SER A 289 3.29 16.16 19.09
N ALA A 290 3.79 16.68 17.97
CA ALA A 290 4.75 15.96 17.13
C ALA A 290 6.04 15.56 17.89
N LEU A 291 6.56 16.42 18.77
CA LEU A 291 7.75 16.13 19.56
C LEU A 291 7.50 15.08 20.64
N GLU A 292 6.32 15.08 21.27
CA GLU A 292 5.92 14.02 22.20
C GLU A 292 5.75 12.68 21.49
N MET A 293 5.23 12.68 20.26
CA MET A 293 5.12 11.50 19.42
C MET A 293 6.49 10.93 19.06
N VAL A 294 7.45 11.78 18.67
CA VAL A 294 8.84 11.37 18.40
C VAL A 294 9.52 10.83 19.66
N ALA A 295 9.34 11.48 20.82
CA ALA A 295 9.86 10.99 22.09
C ALA A 295 9.26 9.64 22.50
N ALA A 296 7.96 9.44 22.26
CA ALA A 296 7.29 8.16 22.48
C ALA A 296 7.86 7.06 21.56
N ALA A 297 8.05 7.37 20.26
CA ALA A 297 8.61 6.43 19.30
C ALA A 297 10.00 5.91 19.72
N TYR A 298 10.85 6.76 20.30
CA TYR A 298 12.14 6.35 20.88
C TYR A 298 11.99 5.50 22.13
N ARG A 299 11.17 5.94 23.08
CA ARG A 299 10.97 5.27 24.37
C ARG A 299 10.40 3.86 24.21
N GLU A 300 9.51 3.67 23.25
CA GLU A 300 8.75 2.43 23.03
C GLU A 300 9.42 1.52 21.98
N TYR A 301 10.51 1.96 21.34
CA TYR A 301 11.15 1.27 20.22
C TYR A 301 11.40 -0.22 20.48
N ALA A 302 12.01 -0.56 21.63
CA ALA A 302 12.37 -1.93 21.95
C ALA A 302 11.15 -2.87 22.00
N GLU A 303 10.04 -2.42 22.58
CA GLU A 303 8.80 -3.19 22.64
C GLU A 303 8.13 -3.30 21.26
N ILE A 304 8.15 -2.21 20.50
CA ILE A 304 7.51 -2.15 19.18
C ILE A 304 8.21 -3.09 18.19
N ILE A 305 9.54 -3.16 18.19
CA ILE A 305 10.27 -4.06 17.28
C ILE A 305 9.97 -5.53 17.60
N ILE A 306 9.88 -5.90 18.88
CA ILE A 306 9.47 -7.26 19.27
C ILE A 306 8.07 -7.60 18.73
N ARG A 307 7.14 -6.64 18.81
CA ARG A 307 5.78 -6.83 18.26
C ARG A 307 5.78 -6.93 16.74
N CYS A 308 6.60 -6.14 16.06
CA CYS A 308 6.76 -6.21 14.60
C CYS A 308 7.30 -7.58 14.17
N GLU A 309 8.39 -8.04 14.78
CA GLU A 309 9.00 -9.34 14.49
C GLU A 309 8.02 -10.49 14.74
N ALA A 310 7.26 -10.43 15.84
CA ALA A 310 6.24 -11.42 16.14
C ALA A 310 5.08 -11.41 15.13
N PHE A 311 4.67 -10.25 14.62
CA PHE A 311 3.65 -10.16 13.58
C PHE A 311 4.17 -10.70 12.24
N ASP A 312 5.37 -10.28 11.84
CA ASP A 312 6.02 -10.72 10.60
C ASP A 312 6.14 -12.26 10.55
N GLN A 313 6.60 -12.88 11.64
CA GLN A 313 6.71 -14.34 11.73
C GLN A 313 5.36 -15.05 11.61
N ARG A 314 4.30 -14.53 12.25
CA ARG A 314 2.96 -15.13 12.16
C ARG A 314 2.38 -15.01 10.76
N LEU A 315 2.43 -13.83 10.17
CA LEU A 315 1.91 -13.61 8.81
C LEU A 315 2.66 -14.49 7.80
N GLN A 316 4.00 -14.58 7.89
CA GLN A 316 4.77 -15.45 7.00
C GLN A 316 4.39 -16.93 7.19
N ALA A 317 4.24 -17.40 8.42
CA ALA A 317 3.84 -18.78 8.69
C ALA A 317 2.44 -19.10 8.14
N ASP A 318 1.46 -18.21 8.35
CA ASP A 318 0.11 -18.34 7.84
C ASP A 318 0.09 -18.36 6.30
N ALA A 319 0.86 -17.47 5.67
CA ALA A 319 0.99 -17.40 4.21
C ALA A 319 1.59 -18.67 3.62
N VAL A 320 2.70 -19.14 4.19
CA VAL A 320 3.37 -20.37 3.73
C VAL A 320 2.45 -21.57 3.89
N ALA A 321 1.70 -21.66 4.99
CA ALA A 321 0.73 -22.72 5.19
C ALA A 321 -0.40 -22.70 4.14
N ALA A 322 -0.85 -21.52 3.72
CA ALA A 322 -1.95 -21.36 2.78
C ALA A 322 -1.57 -21.52 1.29
N GLY A 323 -0.32 -21.19 0.93
CA GLY A 323 0.10 -21.12 -0.47
C GLY A 323 1.60 -21.16 -0.75
N GLY A 324 2.40 -21.65 0.20
CA GLY A 324 3.85 -21.83 0.03
C GLY A 324 4.68 -20.54 0.14
N GLU A 325 6.00 -20.68 0.00
CA GLU A 325 6.98 -19.60 0.19
C GLU A 325 6.76 -18.41 -0.75
N LYS A 326 6.46 -18.68 -2.03
CA LYS A 326 6.17 -17.63 -3.02
C LYS A 326 4.96 -16.77 -2.62
N TYR A 327 3.93 -17.36 -2.03
CA TYR A 327 2.77 -16.61 -1.56
C TYR A 327 3.12 -15.77 -0.31
N GLY A 328 3.96 -16.28 0.59
CA GLY A 328 4.51 -15.52 1.72
C GLY A 328 5.27 -14.25 1.28
N ASP A 329 6.10 -14.37 0.25
CA ASP A 329 6.80 -13.23 -0.34
C ASP A 329 5.85 -12.19 -0.95
N ILE A 330 4.81 -12.64 -1.69
CA ILE A 330 3.77 -11.76 -2.26
C ILE A 330 3.07 -10.97 -1.14
N LEU A 331 2.68 -11.64 -0.05
CA LEU A 331 2.02 -10.98 1.07
C LEU A 331 2.93 -10.01 1.83
N SER A 332 4.20 -10.39 2.05
CA SER A 332 5.19 -9.52 2.69
C SER A 332 5.41 -8.23 1.91
N MET A 333 5.48 -8.31 0.59
CA MET A 333 5.60 -7.13 -0.29
C MET A 333 4.35 -6.26 -0.32
N SER A 334 3.17 -6.87 -0.18
CA SER A 334 1.89 -6.17 -0.30
C SER A 334 1.47 -5.43 0.96
N TYR A 335 1.87 -5.93 2.14
CA TYR A 335 1.36 -5.48 3.43
C TYR A 335 1.50 -3.96 3.67
N ARG A 336 2.75 -3.46 3.70
CA ARG A 336 3.01 -2.03 3.92
C ARG A 336 2.44 -1.16 2.82
N GLN A 337 2.50 -1.60 1.57
CA GLN A 337 1.92 -0.88 0.43
C GLN A 337 0.43 -0.66 0.62
N ALA A 338 -0.33 -1.73 0.91
CA ALA A 338 -1.78 -1.64 1.05
C ALA A 338 -2.20 -0.65 2.14
N ILE A 339 -1.53 -0.63 3.28
CA ILE A 339 -1.84 0.31 4.38
C ILE A 339 -1.38 1.72 4.01
N ALA A 340 -0.15 1.89 3.48
CA ALA A 340 0.43 3.18 3.15
C ALA A 340 -0.20 3.86 1.92
N SER A 341 -1.22 3.26 1.32
CA SER A 341 -2.10 3.91 0.34
C SER A 341 -3.30 4.61 1.00
N HIS A 342 -3.40 4.62 2.34
CA HIS A 342 -4.53 5.21 3.09
C HIS A 342 -4.08 6.24 4.13
N LYS A 343 -5.03 7.06 4.58
CA LYS A 343 -4.88 7.93 5.74
C LYS A 343 -5.95 7.64 6.79
N LEU A 344 -5.54 7.48 8.05
CA LEU A 344 -6.42 7.27 9.20
C LEU A 344 -6.69 8.60 9.92
N VAL A 345 -7.96 9.00 10.00
CA VAL A 345 -8.43 10.20 10.70
C VAL A 345 -9.67 9.90 11.53
N LEU A 346 -10.07 10.85 12.38
CA LEU A 346 -11.38 10.85 13.04
C LEU A 346 -12.23 11.98 12.46
N ASP A 347 -13.51 11.72 12.24
CA ASP A 347 -14.47 12.77 11.90
C ASP A 347 -14.89 13.60 13.12
N SER A 348 -15.85 14.52 12.92
CA SER A 348 -16.38 15.37 14.00
C SER A 348 -17.11 14.62 15.11
N GLU A 349 -17.56 13.40 14.85
CA GLU A 349 -18.34 12.57 15.78
C GLU A 349 -17.45 11.50 16.45
N GLY A 350 -16.15 11.51 16.15
CA GLY A 350 -15.19 10.53 16.66
C GLY A 350 -15.26 9.18 15.93
N GLN A 351 -15.91 9.11 14.77
CA GLN A 351 -15.91 7.91 13.93
C GLN A 351 -14.61 7.83 13.13
N LEU A 352 -14.12 6.60 12.97
CA LEU A 352 -12.92 6.31 12.20
C LEU A 352 -13.18 6.48 10.70
N LEU A 353 -12.34 7.25 10.02
CA LEU A 353 -12.28 7.28 8.57
C LEU A 353 -10.92 6.76 8.11
N PHE A 354 -10.92 5.87 7.13
CA PHE A 354 -9.71 5.27 6.58
C PHE A 354 -9.77 5.35 5.07
N MET A 355 -9.27 6.47 4.53
CA MET A 355 -9.50 6.86 3.16
C MET A 355 -8.26 6.58 2.32
N SER A 356 -8.44 5.78 1.27
CA SER A 356 -7.41 5.48 0.27
C SER A 356 -7.16 6.69 -0.63
N LYS A 357 -5.93 6.82 -1.12
CA LYS A 357 -5.62 7.51 -2.37
C LYS A 357 -5.59 6.49 -3.50
N GLU A 358 -6.27 6.78 -4.58
CA GLU A 358 -6.17 6.00 -5.81
C GLU A 358 -4.87 6.33 -6.57
N CYS A 359 -3.76 5.77 -6.09
CA CYS A 359 -2.40 6.09 -6.54
C CYS A 359 -2.12 5.73 -8.01
N PHE A 360 -1.42 6.63 -8.70
CA PHE A 360 -0.95 6.46 -10.09
C PHE A 360 -2.08 6.18 -11.09
N SER A 361 -3.23 6.82 -10.85
CA SER A 361 -4.50 6.78 -11.59
C SER A 361 -5.05 8.23 -11.67
N ASN A 362 -6.25 8.50 -11.14
CA ASN A 362 -6.81 9.85 -11.01
C ASN A 362 -6.57 10.49 -9.62
N GLY A 363 -6.10 9.72 -8.63
CA GLY A 363 -5.90 10.21 -7.28
C GLY A 363 -7.21 10.46 -6.51
N CYS A 364 -8.32 9.83 -6.92
CA CYS A 364 -9.58 9.86 -6.18
C CYS A 364 -9.38 9.40 -4.73
N ILE A 365 -10.20 9.93 -3.82
CA ILE A 365 -10.14 9.59 -2.39
C ILE A 365 -11.36 8.76 -1.96
N ALA A 366 -11.07 7.70 -1.21
CA ALA A 366 -12.06 6.72 -0.76
C ALA A 366 -12.84 6.07 -1.91
N THR A 367 -12.15 5.80 -3.02
CA THR A 367 -12.71 5.12 -4.18
C THR A 367 -13.23 3.72 -3.79
N VAL A 368 -14.49 3.40 -4.12
CA VAL A 368 -15.18 2.17 -3.68
C VAL A 368 -14.59 0.93 -4.34
N ASP A 369 -14.43 0.92 -5.66
CA ASP A 369 -13.89 -0.22 -6.41
C ASP A 369 -12.38 -0.45 -6.18
N VAL A 370 -11.70 0.49 -5.54
CA VAL A 370 -10.34 0.36 -4.99
C VAL A 370 -10.35 -0.12 -3.54
N SER A 371 -11.35 0.29 -2.76
CA SER A 371 -11.56 -0.16 -1.38
C SER A 371 -11.94 -1.64 -1.34
N TYR A 372 -12.86 -2.05 -2.21
CA TYR A 372 -13.34 -3.43 -2.34
C TYR A 372 -12.23 -4.49 -2.45
N PRO A 373 -11.27 -4.41 -3.38
CA PRO A 373 -10.17 -5.37 -3.43
C PRO A 373 -9.25 -5.27 -2.22
N SER A 374 -9.18 -4.12 -1.53
CA SER A 374 -8.27 -3.96 -0.38
C SER A 374 -8.76 -4.63 0.91
N ILE A 375 -10.07 -4.85 1.05
CA ILE A 375 -10.68 -5.30 2.31
C ILE A 375 -10.19 -6.65 2.85
N PRO A 376 -9.72 -7.65 2.06
CA PRO A 376 -9.36 -8.95 2.63
C PRO A 376 -8.29 -8.86 3.72
N MET A 377 -7.28 -8.01 3.53
CA MET A 377 -6.26 -7.76 4.54
C MET A 377 -6.86 -7.13 5.80
N PHE A 378 -7.76 -6.16 5.65
CA PHE A 378 -8.34 -5.45 6.79
C PHE A 378 -9.40 -6.27 7.53
N LEU A 379 -10.15 -7.13 6.84
CA LEU A 379 -11.06 -8.09 7.47
C LEU A 379 -10.31 -9.08 8.37
N LEU A 380 -9.10 -9.50 7.98
CA LEU A 380 -8.28 -10.41 8.78
C LEU A 380 -7.74 -9.76 10.06
N TYR A 381 -7.38 -8.47 10.01
CA TYR A 381 -6.54 -7.88 11.05
C TYR A 381 -7.15 -6.68 11.77
N GLN A 382 -8.05 -5.93 11.14
CA GLN A 382 -8.72 -4.78 11.75
C GLN A 382 -10.02 -4.42 10.99
N PRO A 383 -11.14 -5.15 11.23
CA PRO A 383 -12.42 -4.94 10.51
C PRO A 383 -12.96 -3.51 10.62
N GLU A 384 -12.63 -2.77 11.67
CA GLU A 384 -13.06 -1.38 11.83
C GLU A 384 -12.52 -0.46 10.72
N LEU A 385 -11.36 -0.77 10.13
CA LEU A 385 -10.84 -0.01 9.01
C LEU A 385 -11.69 -0.18 7.75
N VAL A 386 -12.36 -1.33 7.56
CA VAL A 386 -13.30 -1.54 6.45
C VAL A 386 -14.52 -0.62 6.60
N ARG A 387 -15.08 -0.49 7.81
CA ARG A 387 -16.13 0.50 8.08
C ARG A 387 -15.61 1.93 7.83
N GLY A 388 -14.37 2.21 8.20
CA GLY A 388 -13.71 3.49 7.93
C GLY A 388 -13.56 3.83 6.45
N MET A 389 -13.43 2.83 5.56
CA MET A 389 -13.44 3.02 4.11
C MET A 389 -14.85 3.32 3.58
N MET A 390 -15.89 2.73 4.19
CA MET A 390 -17.28 2.83 3.73
C MET A 390 -17.99 4.11 4.19
N ARG A 391 -17.68 4.61 5.40
CA ARG A 391 -18.32 5.80 5.99
C ARG A 391 -18.33 7.04 5.08
N PRO A 392 -17.23 7.42 4.39
CA PRO A 392 -17.25 8.53 3.45
C PRO A 392 -18.32 8.40 2.36
N ILE A 393 -18.41 7.22 1.76
CA ILE A 393 -19.31 6.90 0.65
C ILE A 393 -20.77 6.94 1.12
N LEU A 394 -21.06 6.32 2.27
CA LEU A 394 -22.40 6.33 2.87
C LEU A 394 -22.86 7.73 3.25
N LYS A 395 -21.97 8.55 3.81
CA LYS A 395 -22.27 9.95 4.12
C LYS A 395 -22.58 10.77 2.87
N TYR A 396 -21.82 10.57 1.80
CA TYR A 396 -22.05 11.28 0.54
C TYR A 396 -23.37 10.85 -0.12
N ALA A 397 -23.61 9.53 -0.20
CA ALA A 397 -24.82 8.96 -0.77
C ALA A 397 -26.09 9.35 0.00
N ALA A 398 -26.01 9.57 1.31
CA ALA A 398 -27.12 10.05 2.13
C ALA A 398 -27.43 11.55 1.96
N SER A 399 -26.57 12.31 1.27
CA SER A 399 -26.70 13.76 1.13
C SER A 399 -27.46 14.17 -0.13
N ASP A 400 -28.09 15.34 -0.11
CA ASP A 400 -28.76 15.92 -1.29
C ASP A 400 -27.80 16.20 -2.47
N ALA A 401 -26.49 16.15 -2.23
CA ALA A 401 -25.48 16.34 -3.27
C ALA A 401 -25.33 15.11 -4.17
N TRP A 402 -25.85 13.95 -3.76
CA TRP A 402 -25.86 12.72 -4.55
C TRP A 402 -27.29 12.40 -5.01
N PRO A 403 -27.63 12.66 -6.30
CA PRO A 403 -29.01 12.55 -6.77
C PRO A 403 -29.38 11.15 -7.27
N PHE A 404 -28.47 10.19 -7.19
CA PHE A 404 -28.63 8.87 -7.80
C PHE A 404 -29.05 7.80 -6.78
N GLU A 405 -29.74 6.78 -7.28
CA GLU A 405 -30.24 5.63 -6.50
C GLU A 405 -29.22 4.50 -6.32
N PHE A 406 -27.98 4.72 -6.72
CA PHE A 406 -26.86 3.77 -6.65
C PHE A 406 -25.68 4.38 -5.89
N ALA A 407 -24.70 3.56 -5.49
CA ALA A 407 -23.56 4.01 -4.72
C ALA A 407 -22.61 4.93 -5.54
N PRO A 408 -22.03 5.98 -4.92
CA PRO A 408 -21.02 6.82 -5.57
C PRO A 408 -19.67 6.10 -5.69
N HIS A 409 -18.88 6.49 -6.69
CA HIS A 409 -17.56 5.93 -6.96
C HIS A 409 -16.51 6.38 -5.94
N ASP A 410 -16.49 7.68 -5.62
CA ASP A 410 -15.55 8.29 -4.68
C ASP A 410 -16.22 9.47 -3.94
N VAL A 411 -15.45 10.16 -3.11
CA VAL A 411 -15.90 11.41 -2.47
C VAL A 411 -14.94 12.58 -2.68
N GLY A 412 -14.11 12.53 -3.73
CA GLY A 412 -13.24 13.64 -4.12
C GLY A 412 -11.90 13.21 -4.68
N GLN A 413 -10.92 14.09 -4.57
CA GLN A 413 -9.54 13.85 -4.98
C GLN A 413 -8.60 14.05 -3.80
N TYR A 414 -7.73 13.08 -3.52
CA TYR A 414 -6.90 13.07 -2.31
C TYR A 414 -6.01 14.32 -2.24
N PRO A 415 -5.98 15.06 -1.11
CA PRO A 415 -6.54 14.75 0.22
C PRO A 415 -7.89 15.45 0.52
N LEU A 416 -8.64 15.86 -0.50
CA LEU A 416 -9.89 16.62 -0.39
C LEU A 416 -11.10 15.71 -0.68
N ALA A 417 -11.78 15.28 0.37
CA ALA A 417 -13.00 14.47 0.33
C ALA A 417 -14.26 15.37 0.43
N ASN A 418 -14.55 16.12 -0.63
CA ASN A 418 -15.59 17.16 -0.66
C ASN A 418 -16.77 16.87 -1.61
N GLY A 419 -16.88 15.63 -2.10
CA GLY A 419 -17.86 15.21 -3.11
C GLY A 419 -17.17 14.61 -4.32
N GLN A 420 -17.89 13.76 -5.07
CA GLN A 420 -17.28 12.96 -6.13
C GLN A 420 -16.66 13.83 -7.24
N VAL A 421 -15.50 13.38 -7.74
CA VAL A 421 -14.83 13.98 -8.92
C VAL A 421 -14.89 13.08 -10.15
N TYR A 422 -15.03 11.77 -10.00
CA TYR A 422 -15.08 10.86 -11.15
C TYR A 422 -16.26 11.15 -12.07
N GLY A 423 -15.96 11.24 -13.37
CA GLY A 423 -16.93 11.53 -14.41
C GLY A 423 -17.68 12.85 -14.25
N GLU A 424 -17.21 13.77 -13.41
CA GLU A 424 -17.89 15.04 -13.09
C GLU A 424 -19.38 14.86 -12.69
N ASN A 425 -19.71 13.75 -12.03
CA ASN A 425 -21.08 13.33 -11.70
C ASN A 425 -22.02 13.14 -12.91
N ALA A 426 -21.49 13.01 -14.13
CA ALA A 426 -22.27 12.64 -15.30
C ALA A 426 -22.78 11.19 -15.14
N ARG A 427 -24.08 10.95 -15.37
CA ARG A 427 -24.73 9.66 -15.11
C ARG A 427 -24.13 8.54 -15.95
N GLU A 428 -23.79 8.84 -17.20
CA GLU A 428 -23.19 7.94 -18.18
C GLU A 428 -21.76 7.50 -17.83
N ALA A 429 -21.08 8.24 -16.95
CA ALA A 429 -19.73 7.91 -16.48
C ALA A 429 -19.75 7.08 -15.19
N GLN A 430 -20.92 6.85 -14.58
CA GLN A 430 -21.01 6.12 -13.30
C GLN A 430 -20.87 4.61 -13.48
N MET A 431 -20.51 3.92 -12.39
CA MET A 431 -20.40 2.46 -12.32
C MET A 431 -21.44 1.86 -11.36
N PRO A 432 -22.75 2.05 -11.61
CA PRO A 432 -23.77 1.83 -10.59
C PRO A 432 -23.87 0.36 -10.12
N VAL A 433 -23.73 -0.63 -11.01
CA VAL A 433 -23.79 -2.06 -10.62
C VAL A 433 -22.52 -2.46 -9.87
N GLU A 434 -21.38 -1.93 -10.29
CA GLU A 434 -20.07 -2.16 -9.68
C GLU A 434 -20.06 -1.68 -8.23
N GLU A 435 -20.41 -0.41 -7.99
CA GLU A 435 -20.31 0.19 -6.66
C GLU A 435 -21.37 -0.28 -5.69
N CYS A 436 -22.61 -0.52 -6.14
CA CYS A 436 -23.62 -1.17 -5.32
C CYS A 436 -23.18 -2.57 -4.88
N GLY A 437 -22.62 -3.36 -5.80
CA GLY A 437 -22.11 -4.70 -5.51
C GLY A 437 -20.95 -4.66 -4.51
N ASN A 438 -19.97 -3.78 -4.74
CA ASN A 438 -18.83 -3.56 -3.86
C ASN A 438 -19.27 -3.23 -2.42
N MET A 439 -20.15 -2.22 -2.25
CA MET A 439 -20.60 -1.77 -0.94
C MET A 439 -21.40 -2.83 -0.19
N LEU A 440 -22.27 -3.58 -0.87
CA LEU A 440 -23.06 -4.64 -0.24
C LEU A 440 -22.19 -5.81 0.23
N VAL A 441 -21.23 -6.24 -0.61
CA VAL A 441 -20.27 -7.29 -0.22
C VAL A 441 -19.41 -6.83 0.95
N MET A 442 -18.88 -5.59 0.91
CA MET A 442 -18.10 -5.01 2.01
C MET A 442 -18.91 -4.96 3.31
N ALA A 443 -20.17 -4.51 3.27
CA ALA A 443 -21.07 -4.44 4.41
C ALA A 443 -21.31 -5.82 5.05
N ALA A 444 -21.65 -6.82 4.23
CA ALA A 444 -21.85 -8.18 4.71
C ALA A 444 -20.56 -8.79 5.27
N ALA A 445 -19.43 -8.62 4.55
CA ALA A 445 -18.15 -9.16 4.97
C ALA A 445 -17.69 -8.60 6.31
N VAL A 446 -17.81 -7.28 6.53
CA VAL A 446 -17.38 -6.66 7.79
C VAL A 446 -18.31 -7.01 8.95
N SER A 447 -19.62 -7.11 8.71
CA SER A 447 -20.58 -7.56 9.73
C SER A 447 -20.38 -9.03 10.11
N LEU A 448 -19.99 -9.89 9.15
CA LEU A 448 -19.61 -11.27 9.43
C LEU A 448 -18.23 -11.40 10.08
N ALA A 449 -17.32 -10.44 9.90
CA ALA A 449 -15.96 -10.53 10.43
C ALA A 449 -15.90 -10.35 11.95
N ASP A 450 -16.82 -9.56 12.53
CA ASP A 450 -16.80 -9.24 13.97
C ASP A 450 -18.16 -9.26 14.66
N GLY A 451 -19.24 -9.60 13.94
CA GLY A 451 -20.60 -9.69 14.47
C GLY A 451 -21.25 -8.35 14.82
N ARG A 452 -20.63 -7.20 14.52
CA ARG A 452 -21.19 -5.87 14.82
C ARG A 452 -22.11 -5.42 13.70
N LEU A 453 -23.39 -5.24 14.05
CA LEU A 453 -24.49 -4.99 13.11
C LEU A 453 -25.00 -3.54 13.14
N GLU A 454 -24.57 -2.74 14.12
CA GLU A 454 -25.03 -1.35 14.29
C GLU A 454 -24.78 -0.53 13.03
N PHE A 455 -23.60 -0.71 12.43
CA PHE A 455 -23.22 -0.06 11.18
C PHE A 455 -24.15 -0.41 10.01
N ALA A 456 -24.50 -1.69 9.84
CA ALA A 456 -25.41 -2.12 8.79
C ALA A 456 -26.86 -1.66 9.07
N ALA A 457 -27.28 -1.67 10.34
CA ALA A 457 -28.61 -1.21 10.76
C ALA A 457 -28.80 0.29 10.51
N GLU A 458 -27.81 1.11 10.83
CA GLU A 458 -27.84 2.56 10.62
C GLU A 458 -28.00 2.93 9.14
N HIS A 459 -27.37 2.17 8.24
CA HIS A 459 -27.38 2.42 6.81
C HIS A 459 -28.35 1.54 6.02
N ARG A 460 -29.26 0.85 6.72
CA ARG A 460 -30.18 -0.16 6.17
C ARG A 460 -30.99 0.31 4.96
N GLN A 461 -31.39 1.59 4.92
CA GLN A 461 -32.16 2.17 3.80
C GLN A 461 -31.33 2.29 2.51
N LEU A 462 -30.08 2.77 2.60
CA LEU A 462 -29.20 2.86 1.43
C LEU A 462 -28.84 1.46 0.94
N LEU A 463 -28.50 0.56 1.86
CA LEU A 463 -28.17 -0.83 1.52
C LEU A 463 -29.35 -1.54 0.84
N SER A 464 -30.59 -1.32 1.29
CA SER A 464 -31.77 -1.89 0.62
C SER A 464 -31.96 -1.32 -0.80
N GLN A 465 -31.80 0.00 -0.95
CA GLN A 465 -31.93 0.66 -2.24
C GLN A 465 -30.92 0.12 -3.26
N TRP A 466 -29.67 -0.07 -2.84
CA TRP A 466 -28.64 -0.64 -3.70
C TRP A 466 -28.90 -2.10 -4.03
N ALA A 467 -29.45 -2.89 -3.10
CA ALA A 467 -29.82 -4.27 -3.37
C ALA A 467 -30.98 -4.37 -4.38
N ASP A 468 -32.00 -3.52 -4.24
CA ASP A 468 -33.10 -3.42 -5.21
C ASP A 468 -32.60 -2.96 -6.58
N TYR A 469 -31.66 -2.01 -6.64
CA TYR A 469 -31.02 -1.60 -7.89
C TYR A 469 -30.32 -2.79 -8.60
N LEU A 470 -29.61 -3.63 -7.85
CA LEU A 470 -28.97 -4.83 -8.40
C LEU A 470 -29.98 -5.90 -8.86
N LEU A 471 -31.15 -6.00 -8.22
CA LEU A 471 -32.23 -6.88 -8.69
C LEU A 471 -32.76 -6.45 -10.07
N GLU A 472 -32.86 -5.14 -10.30
CA GLU A 472 -33.39 -4.60 -11.56
C GLU A 472 -32.35 -4.61 -12.68
N PHE A 473 -31.11 -4.17 -12.40
CA PHE A 473 -30.11 -3.90 -13.44
C PHE A 473 -28.88 -4.83 -13.42
N GLY A 474 -28.79 -5.71 -12.43
CA GLY A 474 -27.56 -6.47 -12.16
C GLY A 474 -27.35 -7.72 -13.00
N LEU A 475 -28.42 -8.42 -13.41
CA LEU A 475 -28.29 -9.72 -14.09
C LEU A 475 -27.69 -9.59 -15.49
N ASP A 476 -28.17 -8.66 -16.31
CA ASP A 476 -27.67 -8.42 -17.67
C ASP A 476 -27.30 -6.94 -17.81
N PRO A 477 -26.15 -6.53 -17.25
CA PRO A 477 -25.83 -5.12 -17.09
C PRO A 477 -25.71 -4.42 -18.44
N GLU A 478 -26.29 -3.24 -18.56
CA GLU A 478 -26.16 -2.41 -19.75
C GLU A 478 -24.73 -1.86 -19.93
N ASN A 479 -24.52 -0.97 -20.89
CA ASN A 479 -23.22 -0.38 -21.17
C ASN A 479 -22.78 0.59 -20.06
N GLN A 480 -22.01 0.09 -19.09
CA GLN A 480 -21.35 0.86 -18.04
C GLN A 480 -19.87 0.49 -17.92
N LEU A 481 -19.10 1.28 -17.17
CA LEU A 481 -17.77 0.90 -16.71
C LEU A 481 -17.88 -0.06 -15.52
N CYS A 482 -16.82 -0.81 -15.29
CA CYS A 482 -16.58 -1.57 -14.06
C CYS A 482 -15.16 -1.24 -13.58
N THR A 483 -14.72 -1.83 -12.47
CA THR A 483 -13.37 -1.59 -11.92
C THR A 483 -12.20 -1.80 -12.89
N ASP A 484 -12.43 -2.56 -13.98
CA ASP A 484 -11.48 -2.70 -15.08
C ASP A 484 -11.72 -1.62 -16.16
N ASP A 485 -11.96 -0.38 -15.76
CA ASP A 485 -12.34 0.75 -16.62
C ASP A 485 -11.27 1.10 -17.66
N PHE A 486 -10.02 0.81 -17.34
CA PHE A 486 -8.87 0.85 -18.26
C PHE A 486 -9.02 -0.09 -19.47
N ALA A 487 -9.92 -1.08 -19.40
CA ALA A 487 -10.29 -1.95 -20.51
C ALA A 487 -11.53 -1.43 -21.30
N GLY A 488 -12.06 -0.28 -20.93
CA GLY A 488 -13.21 0.39 -21.54
C GLY A 488 -14.57 -0.16 -21.11
N HIS A 489 -15.64 0.52 -21.53
CA HIS A 489 -17.02 0.07 -21.29
C HIS A 489 -17.27 -1.31 -21.89
N LEU A 490 -18.04 -2.13 -21.17
CA LEU A 490 -18.43 -3.45 -21.63
C LEU A 490 -19.87 -3.76 -21.18
N ALA A 491 -20.80 -3.69 -22.12
CA ALA A 491 -22.16 -4.18 -21.90
C ALA A 491 -22.16 -5.69 -21.67
N ARG A 492 -23.15 -6.14 -20.89
CA ARG A 492 -23.46 -7.55 -20.63
C ARG A 492 -22.28 -8.33 -20.02
N ASN A 493 -21.44 -7.63 -19.26
CA ASN A 493 -20.25 -8.19 -18.62
C ASN A 493 -20.62 -9.31 -17.62
N ALA A 494 -20.13 -10.52 -17.89
CA ALA A 494 -20.48 -11.69 -17.10
C ALA A 494 -19.92 -11.65 -15.67
N ASN A 495 -18.71 -11.11 -15.48
CA ASN A 495 -18.10 -11.01 -14.16
C ASN A 495 -18.73 -9.89 -13.31
N LEU A 496 -19.14 -8.78 -13.93
CA LEU A 496 -19.91 -7.72 -13.27
C LEU A 496 -21.29 -8.24 -12.84
N SER A 497 -21.94 -9.04 -13.67
CA SER A 497 -23.19 -9.71 -13.29
C SER A 497 -23.01 -10.69 -12.11
N ALA A 498 -21.90 -11.44 -12.07
CA ALA A 498 -21.56 -12.27 -10.91
C ALA A 498 -21.37 -11.44 -9.63
N LYS A 499 -20.77 -10.24 -9.73
CA LYS A 499 -20.69 -9.29 -8.61
C LYS A 499 -22.07 -8.83 -8.16
N ALA A 500 -22.96 -8.50 -9.09
CA ALA A 500 -24.34 -8.10 -8.76
C ALA A 500 -25.07 -9.20 -7.98
N ILE A 501 -24.98 -10.45 -8.44
CA ILE A 501 -25.53 -11.62 -7.75
C ILE A 501 -24.98 -11.74 -6.33
N MET A 502 -23.66 -11.56 -6.16
CA MET A 502 -23.05 -11.59 -4.84
C MET A 502 -23.44 -10.40 -3.97
N GLY A 503 -23.70 -9.22 -4.54
CA GLY A 503 -24.26 -8.07 -3.82
C GLY A 503 -25.66 -8.36 -3.27
N VAL A 504 -26.54 -8.94 -4.10
CA VAL A 504 -27.89 -9.38 -3.71
C VAL A 504 -27.82 -10.45 -2.61
N ALA A 505 -26.95 -11.46 -2.77
CA ALA A 505 -26.72 -12.48 -1.75
C ALA A 505 -26.15 -11.89 -0.44
N SER A 506 -25.28 -10.89 -0.53
CA SER A 506 -24.72 -10.18 0.63
C SER A 506 -25.80 -9.42 1.39
N TYR A 507 -26.75 -8.80 0.69
CA TYR A 507 -27.87 -8.14 1.35
C TYR A 507 -28.79 -9.14 2.07
N SER A 508 -29.01 -10.33 1.50
CA SER A 508 -29.70 -11.42 2.21
C SER A 508 -29.01 -11.78 3.53
N ILE A 509 -27.68 -11.86 3.53
CA ILE A 509 -26.89 -12.11 4.75
C ILE A 509 -27.14 -11.02 5.79
N LEU A 510 -27.10 -9.74 5.39
CA LEU A 510 -27.36 -8.62 6.28
C LEU A 510 -28.78 -8.67 6.87
N CYS A 511 -29.80 -8.91 6.04
CA CYS A 511 -31.17 -9.11 6.51
C CYS A 511 -31.26 -10.24 7.54
N LYS A 512 -30.59 -11.38 7.27
CA LYS A 512 -30.56 -12.50 8.21
C LYS A 512 -29.92 -12.13 9.54
N LEU A 513 -28.78 -11.44 9.51
CA LEU A 513 -28.08 -10.98 10.71
C LEU A 513 -28.93 -9.99 11.52
N LEU A 514 -29.70 -9.13 10.84
CA LEU A 514 -30.62 -8.17 11.46
C LEU A 514 -31.94 -8.79 11.94
N GLY A 515 -32.15 -10.10 11.75
CA GLY A 515 -33.37 -10.80 12.17
C GLY A 515 -34.55 -10.68 11.20
N GLU A 516 -34.31 -10.20 9.98
CA GLU A 516 -35.32 -9.96 8.93
C GLU A 516 -35.46 -11.19 8.02
N SER A 517 -35.90 -12.33 8.58
CA SER A 517 -35.84 -13.62 7.88
C SER A 517 -36.60 -13.66 6.55
N ALA A 518 -37.77 -13.01 6.47
CA ALA A 518 -38.56 -12.99 5.23
C ALA A 518 -37.83 -12.25 4.08
N GLU A 519 -37.18 -11.12 4.38
CA GLU A 519 -36.37 -10.41 3.40
C GLU A 519 -35.11 -11.19 3.04
N ALA A 520 -34.46 -11.80 4.03
CA ALA A 520 -33.30 -12.66 3.79
C ALA A 520 -33.64 -13.79 2.79
N ASP A 521 -34.76 -14.49 2.99
CA ASP A 521 -35.20 -15.56 2.09
C ASP A 521 -35.54 -15.03 0.69
N ARG A 522 -36.20 -13.86 0.59
CA ARG A 522 -36.52 -13.21 -0.68
C ARG A 522 -35.26 -12.93 -1.51
N TYR A 523 -34.28 -12.25 -0.92
CA TYR A 523 -33.05 -11.87 -1.63
C TYR A 523 -32.16 -13.08 -1.93
N LEU A 524 -32.10 -14.09 -1.05
CA LEU A 524 -31.35 -15.32 -1.35
C LEU A 524 -31.96 -16.08 -2.51
N GLN A 525 -33.29 -16.18 -2.56
CA GLN A 525 -33.99 -16.84 -3.66
C GLN A 525 -33.77 -16.09 -4.97
N ALA A 526 -33.85 -14.76 -4.97
CA ALA A 526 -33.55 -13.94 -6.14
C ALA A 526 -32.10 -14.12 -6.61
N ALA A 527 -31.12 -14.12 -5.70
CA ALA A 527 -29.72 -14.36 -6.06
C ALA A 527 -29.51 -15.75 -6.71
N LYS A 528 -30.19 -16.80 -6.23
CA LYS A 528 -30.16 -18.14 -6.82
C LYS A 528 -30.78 -18.18 -8.22
N GLU A 529 -31.90 -17.48 -8.42
CA GLU A 529 -32.55 -17.39 -9.72
C GLU A 529 -31.69 -16.61 -10.73
N MET A 530 -31.09 -15.50 -10.30
CA MET A 530 -30.12 -14.76 -11.10
C MET A 530 -28.90 -15.62 -11.46
N ALA A 531 -28.33 -16.37 -10.51
CA ALA A 531 -27.20 -17.27 -10.75
C ALA A 531 -27.55 -18.40 -11.74
N ALA A 532 -28.76 -18.97 -11.65
CA ALA A 532 -29.22 -19.98 -12.59
C ALA A 532 -29.37 -19.43 -14.02
N GLN A 533 -29.91 -18.21 -14.17
CA GLN A 533 -29.99 -17.54 -15.47
C GLN A 533 -28.61 -17.14 -15.99
N TRP A 534 -27.75 -16.63 -15.11
CA TRP A 534 -26.36 -16.30 -15.41
C TRP A 534 -25.62 -17.50 -15.99
N ALA A 535 -25.76 -18.68 -15.41
CA ALA A 535 -25.12 -19.90 -15.91
C ALA A 535 -25.59 -20.25 -17.34
N GLN A 536 -26.85 -20.00 -17.69
CA GLN A 536 -27.36 -20.22 -19.05
C GLN A 536 -26.78 -19.21 -20.05
N LEU A 537 -26.61 -17.95 -19.65
CA LEU A 537 -26.07 -16.89 -20.52
C LEU A 537 -24.55 -16.95 -20.67
N ALA A 538 -23.85 -17.33 -19.59
CA ALA A 538 -22.41 -17.27 -19.47
C ALA A 538 -21.69 -18.47 -20.10
N VAL A 539 -22.33 -19.64 -20.11
CA VAL A 539 -21.72 -20.85 -20.67
C VAL A 539 -21.76 -20.80 -22.21
N ASN A 540 -20.64 -21.16 -22.83
CA ASN A 540 -20.58 -21.37 -24.28
C ASN A 540 -21.26 -22.72 -24.62
N GLU A 541 -22.22 -22.75 -25.56
CA GLU A 541 -22.79 -24.02 -26.04
C GLU A 541 -21.69 -24.81 -26.77
N GLY A 542 -21.41 -26.03 -26.32
CA GLY A 542 -20.40 -26.88 -26.97
C GLY A 542 -21.01 -27.74 -28.07
N GLU A 543 -20.50 -27.66 -29.29
CA GLU A 543 -20.59 -28.80 -30.21
C GLU A 543 -19.64 -29.92 -29.72
N GLY A 544 -20.19 -31.12 -29.56
CA GLY A 544 -19.50 -32.42 -29.47
C GLY A 544 -18.07 -32.48 -28.92
N SER A 545 -17.92 -33.13 -27.76
CA SER A 545 -16.70 -33.84 -27.30
C SER A 545 -15.43 -33.02 -26.95
N GLN A 546 -15.45 -31.70 -26.92
CA GLN A 546 -14.41 -30.88 -26.27
C GLN A 546 -14.70 -30.70 -24.77
N PRO A 547 -13.69 -30.53 -23.88
CA PRO A 547 -13.94 -30.16 -22.48
C PRO A 547 -14.77 -28.87 -22.45
N SER A 548 -15.77 -28.81 -21.57
CA SER A 548 -16.73 -27.72 -21.51
C SER A 548 -16.02 -26.36 -21.48
N PRO A 549 -16.34 -25.44 -22.42
CA PRO A 549 -15.69 -24.14 -22.53
C PRO A 549 -15.88 -23.27 -21.27
N PRO A 550 -14.96 -22.33 -20.98
CA PRO A 550 -15.06 -21.41 -19.85
C PRO A 550 -16.28 -20.50 -20.00
N THR A 551 -16.61 -19.78 -18.94
CA THR A 551 -17.63 -18.74 -18.99
C THR A 551 -17.15 -17.52 -19.78
N LYS A 552 -18.05 -16.97 -20.59
CA LYS A 552 -17.83 -15.83 -21.48
C LYS A 552 -17.35 -14.58 -20.73
N LEU A 553 -16.69 -13.68 -21.45
CA LEU A 553 -16.40 -12.32 -20.95
C LEU A 553 -17.69 -11.48 -20.88
N SER A 554 -18.50 -11.54 -21.95
CA SER A 554 -19.77 -10.82 -22.08
C SER A 554 -20.84 -11.74 -22.68
N PHE A 555 -22.08 -11.63 -22.22
CA PHE A 555 -23.16 -12.48 -22.71
C PHE A 555 -23.41 -12.27 -24.20
N GLY A 556 -23.65 -13.38 -24.91
CA GLY A 556 -23.85 -13.38 -26.36
C GLY A 556 -22.58 -13.18 -27.20
N SER A 557 -21.40 -13.03 -26.57
CA SER A 557 -20.13 -13.02 -27.28
C SER A 557 -19.61 -14.45 -27.50
N GLU A 558 -19.19 -14.75 -28.72
CA GLU A 558 -18.58 -16.04 -29.11
C GLU A 558 -17.07 -16.02 -28.80
N ASP A 559 -16.50 -17.18 -28.45
CA ASP A 559 -15.06 -17.38 -28.25
C ASP A 559 -14.40 -16.39 -27.26
N THR A 560 -15.12 -15.95 -26.23
CA THR A 560 -14.58 -15.08 -25.17
C THR A 560 -14.48 -15.78 -23.82
N TRP A 561 -13.59 -15.27 -22.96
CA TRP A 561 -13.47 -15.69 -21.56
C TRP A 561 -12.86 -14.57 -20.71
N SER A 562 -13.06 -14.64 -19.39
CA SER A 562 -12.42 -13.74 -18.42
C SER A 562 -12.30 -14.40 -17.05
N LEU A 563 -11.40 -13.89 -16.20
CA LEU A 563 -11.32 -14.28 -14.81
C LEU A 563 -12.63 -13.96 -14.08
N LYS A 564 -13.20 -14.94 -13.38
CA LYS A 564 -14.44 -14.81 -12.59
C LYS A 564 -14.15 -14.62 -11.11
N TYR A 565 -13.29 -13.64 -10.81
CA TYR A 565 -12.79 -13.39 -9.46
C TYR A 565 -13.89 -13.06 -8.43
N ASN A 566 -15.05 -12.52 -8.84
CA ASN A 566 -16.14 -12.22 -7.92
C ASN A 566 -16.85 -13.47 -7.36
N LEU A 567 -16.67 -14.65 -7.98
CA LEU A 567 -17.21 -15.91 -7.46
C LEU A 567 -16.60 -16.30 -6.10
N ILE A 568 -15.46 -15.71 -5.72
CA ILE A 568 -14.78 -16.04 -4.46
C ILE A 568 -15.66 -15.79 -3.23
N TRP A 569 -16.55 -14.79 -3.31
CA TRP A 569 -17.45 -14.46 -2.21
C TRP A 569 -18.52 -15.52 -1.97
N ASP A 570 -18.93 -16.29 -3.00
CA ASP A 570 -19.85 -17.42 -2.80
C ASP A 570 -19.20 -18.50 -1.92
N LEU A 571 -17.89 -18.72 -2.07
CA LEU A 571 -17.12 -19.65 -1.24
C LEU A 571 -16.90 -19.10 0.17
N ILE A 572 -16.53 -17.83 0.31
CA ILE A 572 -16.26 -17.18 1.61
C ILE A 572 -17.54 -17.11 2.45
N PHE A 573 -18.66 -16.67 1.86
CA PHE A 573 -19.95 -16.61 2.55
C PHE A 573 -20.66 -17.96 2.62
N ASN A 574 -20.22 -18.93 1.82
CA ASN A 574 -20.85 -20.26 1.70
C ASN A 574 -22.35 -20.13 1.37
N THR A 575 -22.67 -19.24 0.42
CA THR A 575 -24.06 -19.01 -0.03
C THR A 575 -24.56 -20.09 -0.98
N GLN A 576 -23.63 -20.78 -1.68
CA GLN A 576 -23.89 -21.87 -2.61
C GLN A 576 -24.85 -21.46 -3.73
N VAL A 577 -24.71 -20.23 -4.24
CA VAL A 577 -25.53 -19.74 -5.36
C VAL A 577 -24.95 -20.16 -6.70
N PHE A 578 -23.63 -20.38 -6.80
CA PHE A 578 -22.99 -20.88 -8.00
C PHE A 578 -22.65 -22.37 -7.89
N ASP A 579 -22.72 -23.07 -9.03
CA ASP A 579 -22.40 -24.50 -9.09
C ASP A 579 -20.89 -24.74 -8.91
N LYS A 580 -20.53 -25.67 -8.02
CA LYS A 580 -19.13 -26.05 -7.78
C LYS A 580 -18.45 -26.59 -9.03
N ALA A 581 -19.16 -27.35 -9.86
CA ALA A 581 -18.58 -27.87 -11.08
C ALA A 581 -18.25 -26.75 -12.08
N LEU A 582 -18.96 -25.62 -12.04
CA LEU A 582 -18.62 -24.42 -12.80
C LEU A 582 -17.30 -23.82 -12.32
N ILE A 583 -17.12 -23.64 -11.02
CA ILE A 583 -15.89 -23.10 -10.43
C ILE A 583 -14.68 -23.98 -10.76
N GLN A 584 -14.83 -25.31 -10.67
CA GLN A 584 -13.78 -26.26 -11.03
C GLN A 584 -13.36 -26.16 -12.51
N ARG A 585 -14.31 -25.90 -13.41
CA ARG A 585 -14.02 -25.67 -14.84
C ARG A 585 -13.22 -24.39 -15.07
N GLU A 586 -13.58 -23.30 -14.39
CA GLU A 586 -12.84 -22.03 -14.45
C GLU A 586 -11.37 -22.21 -14.04
N ILE A 587 -11.11 -22.89 -12.92
CA ILE A 587 -9.74 -23.16 -12.46
C ILE A 587 -8.94 -23.97 -13.48
N LYS A 588 -9.54 -25.03 -14.05
CA LYS A 588 -8.87 -25.82 -15.09
C LYS A 588 -8.52 -24.96 -16.30
N TRP A 589 -9.42 -24.08 -16.73
CA TRP A 589 -9.17 -23.16 -17.82
C TRP A 589 -8.02 -22.20 -17.49
N TYR A 590 -8.01 -21.59 -16.30
CA TYR A 590 -6.95 -20.66 -15.90
C TYR A 590 -5.58 -21.31 -15.92
N LEU A 591 -5.47 -22.58 -15.48
CA LEU A 591 -4.23 -23.34 -15.55
C LEU A 591 -3.71 -23.51 -16.99
N GLU A 592 -4.61 -23.66 -17.96
CA GLU A 592 -4.29 -23.82 -19.39
C GLU A 592 -3.92 -22.50 -20.09
N GLN A 593 -4.42 -21.35 -19.59
CA GLN A 593 -4.21 -20.03 -20.19
C GLN A 593 -3.04 -19.23 -19.59
N GLN A 594 -2.20 -19.85 -18.76
CA GLN A 594 -1.07 -19.17 -18.12
C GLN A 594 -0.01 -18.74 -19.12
N ASN A 595 0.38 -17.47 -19.06
CA ASN A 595 1.62 -16.96 -19.66
C ASN A 595 2.75 -17.00 -18.62
N ARG A 596 3.95 -16.54 -19.02
CA ARG A 596 5.15 -16.54 -18.18
C ARG A 596 4.94 -15.90 -16.80
N TYR A 597 4.14 -14.85 -16.75
CA TYR A 597 3.99 -14.00 -15.57
C TYR A 597 2.57 -13.98 -14.99
N GLY A 598 1.62 -14.75 -15.54
CA GLY A 598 0.27 -14.84 -14.98
C GLY A 598 -0.78 -15.28 -16.00
N VAL A 599 -2.04 -15.34 -15.55
CA VAL A 599 -3.20 -15.53 -16.42
C VAL A 599 -3.72 -14.16 -16.83
N PRO A 600 -3.92 -13.89 -18.14
CA PRO A 600 -4.58 -12.68 -18.60
C PRO A 600 -5.93 -12.47 -17.94
N LEU A 601 -6.34 -11.21 -17.74
CA LEU A 601 -7.64 -10.87 -17.17
C LEU A 601 -8.79 -11.42 -18.03
N ASP A 602 -8.62 -11.34 -19.34
CA ASP A 602 -9.50 -11.87 -20.37
C ASP A 602 -8.72 -12.07 -21.68
N ASN A 603 -9.41 -12.50 -22.75
CA ASN A 603 -8.77 -12.75 -24.04
C ASN A 603 -8.63 -11.54 -24.97
N ARG A 604 -8.93 -10.31 -24.53
CA ARG A 604 -8.74 -9.09 -25.32
C ARG A 604 -7.29 -8.62 -25.32
N LYS A 605 -6.56 -8.88 -24.24
CA LYS A 605 -5.19 -8.39 -23.99
C LYS A 605 -4.39 -9.41 -23.18
N SER A 606 -3.07 -9.27 -23.20
CA SER A 606 -2.14 -10.11 -22.42
C SER A 606 -1.92 -9.61 -20.99
N TYR A 607 -2.48 -8.48 -20.57
CA TYR A 607 -2.29 -7.98 -19.21
C TYR A 607 -3.20 -8.67 -18.19
N THR A 608 -2.88 -8.53 -16.92
CA THR A 608 -3.71 -8.98 -15.80
C THR A 608 -3.71 -7.95 -14.66
N LYS A 609 -4.60 -8.16 -13.70
CA LYS A 609 -4.53 -7.51 -12.39
C LYS A 609 -4.13 -8.53 -11.32
N GLY A 610 -3.06 -8.24 -10.57
CA GLY A 610 -2.48 -9.20 -9.62
C GLY A 610 -3.45 -9.61 -8.52
N ASP A 611 -4.21 -8.67 -7.98
CA ASP A 611 -5.27 -8.90 -6.98
C ASP A 611 -6.38 -9.80 -7.55
N TRP A 612 -6.90 -9.50 -8.73
CA TRP A 612 -7.89 -10.33 -9.42
C TRP A 612 -7.38 -11.72 -9.76
N LEU A 613 -6.11 -11.85 -10.15
CA LEU A 613 -5.47 -13.14 -10.37
C LEU A 613 -5.45 -13.97 -9.09
N VAL A 614 -5.10 -13.39 -7.94
CA VAL A 614 -5.09 -14.11 -6.66
C VAL A 614 -6.51 -14.47 -6.21
N TRP A 615 -7.51 -13.61 -6.46
CA TRP A 615 -8.92 -13.91 -6.17
C TRP A 615 -9.43 -15.08 -7.02
N ALA A 616 -9.14 -15.07 -8.32
CA ALA A 616 -9.48 -16.15 -9.23
C ALA A 616 -8.74 -17.45 -8.86
N ALA A 617 -7.44 -17.39 -8.54
CA ALA A 617 -6.67 -18.54 -8.07
C ALA A 617 -7.26 -19.12 -6.78
N SER A 618 -7.76 -18.26 -5.89
CA SER A 618 -8.34 -18.68 -4.61
C SER A 618 -9.67 -19.43 -4.75
N LEU A 619 -10.23 -19.53 -5.96
CA LEU A 619 -11.33 -20.44 -6.25
C LEU A 619 -10.91 -21.92 -6.22
N ALA A 620 -9.62 -22.22 -6.38
CA ALA A 620 -9.11 -23.58 -6.36
C ALA A 620 -9.42 -24.29 -5.04
N GLU A 621 -9.83 -25.56 -5.15
CA GLU A 621 -10.00 -26.46 -4.01
C GLU A 621 -8.65 -27.00 -3.55
N GLU A 622 -7.79 -27.36 -4.49
CA GLU A 622 -6.47 -27.93 -4.23
C GLU A 622 -5.41 -26.84 -4.12
N GLN A 623 -4.60 -26.89 -3.06
CA GLN A 623 -3.50 -25.94 -2.83
C GLN A 623 -2.50 -25.92 -3.99
N LYS A 624 -2.22 -27.08 -4.60
CA LYS A 624 -1.31 -27.18 -5.76
C LYS A 624 -1.76 -26.33 -6.96
N ASP A 625 -3.08 -26.22 -7.18
CA ASP A 625 -3.63 -25.50 -8.33
C ASP A 625 -3.59 -23.98 -8.05
N PHE A 626 -3.85 -23.58 -6.81
CA PHE A 626 -3.60 -22.21 -6.34
C PHE A 626 -2.13 -21.82 -6.52
N GLU A 627 -1.20 -22.64 -6.01
CA GLU A 627 0.25 -22.41 -6.13
C GLU A 627 0.72 -22.34 -7.59
N ALA A 628 0.14 -23.17 -8.46
CA ALA A 628 0.47 -23.14 -9.88
C ALA A 628 0.07 -21.80 -10.53
N ILE A 629 -1.13 -21.27 -10.24
CA ILE A 629 -1.63 -20.02 -10.83
C ILE A 629 -0.89 -18.77 -10.29
N ILE A 630 -0.46 -18.79 -9.01
CA ILE A 630 0.22 -17.64 -8.39
C ILE A 630 1.74 -17.64 -8.59
N ALA A 631 2.36 -18.78 -8.88
CA ALA A 631 3.80 -18.85 -9.10
C ALA A 631 4.31 -17.88 -10.20
N PRO A 632 3.60 -17.69 -11.33
CA PRO A 632 3.93 -16.67 -12.32
C PRO A 632 3.87 -15.22 -11.81
N LEU A 633 2.98 -14.89 -10.86
CA LEU A 633 2.92 -13.55 -10.25
C LEU A 633 4.18 -13.28 -9.40
N TRP A 634 4.67 -14.29 -8.68
CA TRP A 634 5.96 -14.18 -7.99
C TRP A 634 7.10 -14.01 -8.99
N ASP A 635 7.08 -14.74 -10.11
CA ASP A 635 8.09 -14.60 -11.16
C ASP A 635 8.07 -13.18 -11.74
N PHE A 636 6.90 -12.54 -11.90
CA PHE A 636 6.80 -11.13 -12.29
C PHE A 636 7.50 -10.21 -11.28
N MET A 637 7.18 -10.33 -9.99
CA MET A 637 7.79 -9.51 -8.95
C MET A 637 9.32 -9.67 -8.93
N ASN A 638 9.81 -10.90 -9.14
CA ASN A 638 11.22 -11.23 -9.13
C ASN A 638 11.97 -10.74 -10.38
N GLU A 639 11.35 -10.80 -11.56
CA GLU A 639 12.03 -10.66 -12.85
C GLU A 639 11.74 -9.34 -13.57
N THR A 640 10.70 -8.59 -13.17
CA THR A 640 10.31 -7.36 -13.88
C THR A 640 11.46 -6.35 -13.98
N GLY A 641 11.58 -5.74 -15.16
CA GLY A 641 12.53 -4.65 -15.41
C GLY A 641 12.06 -3.31 -14.85
N ASP A 642 10.78 -3.17 -14.50
CA ASP A 642 10.21 -1.92 -14.01
C ASP A 642 10.43 -1.79 -12.50
N ARG A 643 11.17 -0.76 -12.11
CA ARG A 643 11.55 -0.54 -10.71
C ARG A 643 10.58 0.39 -10.01
N VAL A 644 9.37 -0.10 -9.75
CA VAL A 644 8.28 0.65 -9.08
C VAL A 644 7.73 -0.14 -7.88
N PRO A 645 7.03 0.50 -6.92
CA PRO A 645 6.22 -0.23 -5.93
C PRO A 645 5.34 -1.26 -6.63
N PHE A 646 5.04 -2.37 -5.95
CA PHE A 646 4.39 -3.53 -6.54
C PHE A 646 3.18 -3.10 -7.37
N SER A 647 3.32 -3.17 -8.70
CA SER A 647 2.27 -2.81 -9.63
C SER A 647 1.27 -3.93 -9.70
N ASP A 648 0.00 -3.56 -9.59
CA ASP A 648 -1.10 -4.49 -9.70
C ASP A 648 -1.51 -4.71 -11.16
N TRP A 649 -1.14 -3.85 -12.12
CA TRP A 649 -1.52 -3.99 -13.54
C TRP A 649 -0.30 -4.14 -14.46
N TYR A 650 -0.08 -5.37 -14.94
CA TYR A 650 1.12 -5.74 -15.69
C TYR A 650 0.83 -6.72 -16.83
N ASP A 651 1.73 -6.76 -17.80
CA ASP A 651 1.67 -7.67 -18.95
C ASP A 651 2.15 -9.08 -18.58
N THR A 652 1.31 -10.09 -18.82
CA THR A 652 1.61 -11.47 -18.40
C THR A 652 2.65 -12.18 -19.29
N ILE A 653 3.03 -11.59 -20.43
CA ILE A 653 4.04 -12.17 -21.34
C ILE A 653 5.42 -11.58 -21.07
N THR A 654 5.50 -10.26 -20.92
CA THR A 654 6.75 -9.50 -20.80
C THR A 654 7.11 -9.13 -19.37
N GLY A 655 6.15 -9.14 -18.45
CA GLY A 655 6.35 -8.73 -17.06
C GLY A 655 6.54 -7.22 -16.93
N ARG A 656 6.14 -6.44 -17.94
CA ARG A 656 6.17 -4.97 -17.92
C ARG A 656 4.95 -4.43 -17.19
N GLN A 657 5.15 -3.40 -16.38
CA GLN A 657 4.07 -2.57 -15.87
C GLN A 657 3.29 -1.98 -17.06
N ILE A 658 1.97 -2.09 -17.02
CA ILE A 658 1.08 -1.38 -17.96
C ILE A 658 0.74 -0.01 -17.39
N GLY A 659 0.39 0.04 -16.10
CA GLY A 659 0.07 1.23 -15.34
C GLY A 659 -0.04 0.90 -13.85
N PHE A 660 -0.46 1.86 -13.04
CA PHE A 660 -0.70 1.73 -11.59
C PHE A 660 0.52 1.30 -10.75
N GLN A 661 0.70 1.97 -9.62
CA GLN A 661 1.68 1.58 -8.60
C GLN A 661 1.26 2.16 -7.26
N HIS A 662 1.69 1.52 -6.17
CA HIS A 662 1.37 1.94 -4.79
C HIS A 662 -0.14 2.02 -4.52
N ARG A 663 -0.94 1.18 -5.17
CA ARG A 663 -2.40 1.11 -4.94
C ARG A 663 -2.73 0.24 -3.74
N SER A 664 -3.82 0.58 -3.04
CA SER A 664 -4.34 -0.20 -1.91
C SER A 664 -4.88 -1.58 -2.29
N VAL A 665 -5.20 -1.78 -3.58
CA VAL A 665 -5.80 -3.02 -4.11
C VAL A 665 -4.95 -4.26 -3.84
N VAL A 666 -3.65 -4.10 -3.59
CA VAL A 666 -2.76 -5.21 -3.19
C VAL A 666 -3.11 -5.80 -1.81
N GLY A 667 -3.98 -5.15 -1.02
CA GLY A 667 -4.65 -5.79 0.12
C GLY A 667 -5.49 -7.01 -0.30
N GLY A 668 -5.86 -7.11 -1.58
CA GLY A 668 -6.57 -8.23 -2.17
C GLY A 668 -5.77 -9.52 -2.26
N MET A 669 -4.44 -9.44 -2.19
CA MET A 669 -3.58 -10.62 -2.17
C MET A 669 -3.89 -11.53 -0.98
N PHE A 670 -4.47 -10.99 0.11
CA PHE A 670 -4.79 -11.70 1.34
C PHE A 670 -6.09 -12.53 1.27
N ILE A 671 -6.82 -12.52 0.13
CA ILE A 671 -8.10 -13.21 0.00
C ILE A 671 -8.01 -14.73 0.24
N LYS A 672 -6.89 -15.38 -0.11
CA LYS A 672 -6.69 -16.82 0.17
C LYS A 672 -6.62 -17.07 1.67
N LEU A 673 -5.87 -16.26 2.42
CA LEU A 673 -5.84 -16.32 3.87
C LEU A 673 -7.22 -16.07 4.49
N LEU A 674 -7.96 -15.09 3.96
CA LEU A 674 -9.33 -14.83 4.41
C LEU A 674 -10.25 -16.04 4.16
N LYS A 675 -10.19 -16.65 2.98
CA LYS A 675 -10.95 -17.87 2.64
C LYS A 675 -10.63 -19.01 3.60
N ASP A 676 -9.35 -19.26 3.85
CA ASP A 676 -8.90 -20.40 4.65
C ASP A 676 -9.20 -20.24 6.15
N LYS A 677 -9.03 -19.03 6.68
CA LYS A 677 -9.35 -18.71 8.08
C LYS A 677 -10.86 -18.58 8.30
N GLY A 678 -11.59 -18.15 7.27
CA GLY A 678 -13.00 -17.78 7.34
C GLY A 678 -13.23 -16.41 7.98
N LEU A 679 -14.44 -15.88 7.80
CA LEU A 679 -14.95 -14.76 8.59
C LEU A 679 -15.45 -15.32 9.94
N ALA A 680 -15.19 -14.63 11.05
CA ALA A 680 -15.55 -15.10 12.38
C ALA A 680 -17.07 -15.22 12.54
N ARG A 681 -17.61 -16.42 12.32
CA ARG A 681 -19.05 -16.70 12.26
C ARG A 681 -19.79 -16.51 13.57
#